data_AF-A0A2H0DDT1-F1
#
_entry.id   AF-A0A2H0DDT1-F1
#
_cell.length_a   1.000
_cell.length_b   1.000
_cell.length_c   1.000
_cell.angle_alpha   90.00
_cell.angle_beta   90.00
_cell.angle_gamma   90.00
#
_symmetry.space_group_name_H-M   'P 1'
#
loop_
_entity.id
_entity.type
_entity.pdbx_description
1 polymer ?
#
loop_
_entity_poly.entity_id
_entity_poly.type
_entity_poly.pdbx_seq_one_letter_code
_entity_poly.pdbx_strand_id
1 'polypeptide(L)'
;MKKLFLVLIFIFISTIVHAKPILPSELFTSPFINQVQINPNGTLVAALFTTDDHSKLSLMDVKTKKIKTILDFNEGSRLTSYQWINDEYLYINYYYNKDSLKGILKINFNDDNNLGEFHKISSPGYLLSTLPAVKDEVLYVHSAGNALDIYQLSIENFIKGEFKKEQEWNNLLSDSIIYYYVDAKSILIGYTYNKKSSEVTTWYRKPSNAKWTKLFTWKDVDYTFKVMGFIDENNLLVLSNKDQEKISAMKFNIPDQSFSEVLYQHEEYDLLAAKLVESGEELDWVTYYSHGQLVSKYFNNAEEKKSKKIKEVFGDKQILTISRNQKTKTSILYVSASDDPGAYYIFDEQKNIISLVDKTYPSLEDITFAKTQVFNIQSDDSTLIETYLTTPTNYNNGVLLVMPHGDPIGVREVDSYNSKVQYFASKGYSVLRTNFRGSSGFGKNFQKSGIGQFGQLIEKDITTAVNYISNKYHYTHTCSIGASYGGYSSVMLAIKHPEKYDCVVAMFGIYDLPLLFNEGNYRSKPEQRKAIAKLVGEYSDDLKEVSPVNLIDKINVPILLIAGDEDSTAVIEHTNRLYYLLKKHNKDVEQLIYKGVGHGHRIWYGDRHEMAYIDDFLIKKLKLNPHQDEFKLVDIEEDKLLAYSFSKGTYVSKNVDLETYYFKKAALNGDAAAMNDLAVAYEYGKGIEKNLKLAMEWYEKASDGGNAQASFNLGQTYIDESLGLVDEKKSFESYKKAQKQGFNARAILAMGEHYCRGVGVERDLEECLSSFDLDALKKKDDNKNEVNKATYADVDYRLSRIFIMGKLSVEEIEKLKPLVAGKYQKPVYEFSIKEKYYGSYVKDVELNQYEQGKMTDKIPLVIENKLGIEYKLREKDNIDLGLNLFFARWTKKEKNTESFFPDTYYLLKDERTLWKSKWTISEDDHVGDEIRYEAYDIYHHLLYQRTFTLVEPLVNP
;
A
#
# COMPACT_ATOMS: atom_id res chain seq x y z
N MET A 1 58.94 -49.12 -14.74
CA MET A 1 59.17 -48.17 -13.62
C MET A 1 58.13 -47.06 -13.71
N LYS A 2 57.38 -46.88 -12.62
CA LYS A 2 56.20 -46.03 -12.46
C LYS A 2 56.54 -44.53 -12.61
N LYS A 3 55.70 -43.76 -13.33
CA LYS A 3 55.55 -42.32 -13.11
C LYS A 3 54.13 -42.05 -12.62
N LEU A 4 54.07 -41.35 -11.50
CA LEU A 4 52.92 -41.05 -10.65
C LEU A 4 51.86 -40.24 -11.41
N PHE A 5 50.60 -40.68 -11.35
CA PHE A 5 49.41 -39.87 -11.65
C PHE A 5 49.05 -39.09 -10.38
N LEU A 6 49.01 -37.76 -10.45
CA LEU A 6 48.42 -36.91 -9.42
C LEU A 6 46.99 -36.60 -9.86
N VAL A 7 46.00 -37.19 -9.21
CA VAL A 7 44.59 -36.88 -9.40
C VAL A 7 44.26 -35.67 -8.52
N LEU A 8 43.99 -34.52 -9.14
CA LEU A 8 43.37 -33.39 -8.45
C LEU A 8 41.87 -33.67 -8.34
N ILE A 9 41.43 -34.02 -7.13
CA ILE A 9 40.01 -34.11 -6.77
C ILE A 9 39.53 -32.66 -6.58
N PHE A 10 38.81 -32.12 -7.57
CA PHE A 10 37.96 -30.94 -7.36
C PHE A 10 36.77 -31.38 -6.50
N ILE A 11 36.87 -31.11 -5.19
CA ILE A 11 35.71 -31.16 -4.29
C ILE A 11 34.85 -29.96 -4.68
N PHE A 12 33.81 -30.19 -5.50
CA PHE A 12 32.67 -29.28 -5.60
C PHE A 12 31.97 -29.31 -4.24
N ILE A 13 32.35 -28.38 -3.35
CA ILE A 13 31.49 -28.02 -2.23
C ILE A 13 30.33 -27.25 -2.88
N SER A 14 29.25 -27.96 -3.22
CA SER A 14 27.97 -27.33 -3.45
C SER A 14 27.56 -26.69 -2.12
N THR A 15 27.92 -25.43 -1.91
CA THR A 15 27.22 -24.63 -0.93
C THR A 15 25.78 -24.62 -1.39
N ILE A 16 24.91 -25.35 -0.68
CA ILE A 16 23.47 -25.20 -0.79
C ILE A 16 23.21 -23.78 -0.32
N VAL A 17 23.25 -22.82 -1.25
CA VAL A 17 22.78 -21.46 -1.01
C VAL A 17 21.29 -21.63 -0.75
N HIS A 18 20.91 -21.66 0.52
CA HIS A 18 19.50 -21.59 0.90
C HIS A 18 19.02 -20.24 0.39
N ALA A 19 17.98 -20.25 -0.45
CA ALA A 19 17.47 -19.02 -1.03
C ALA A 19 16.98 -18.12 0.11
N LYS A 20 17.41 -16.86 0.08
CA LYS A 20 17.03 -15.87 1.10
C LYS A 20 15.50 -15.71 1.10
N PRO A 21 14.85 -15.67 2.27
CA PRO A 21 13.43 -15.31 2.37
C PRO A 21 13.17 -13.93 1.76
N ILE A 22 12.04 -13.80 1.10
CA ILE A 22 11.68 -12.60 0.34
C ILE A 22 10.98 -11.63 1.27
N LEU A 23 11.51 -10.41 1.41
CA LEU A 23 10.82 -9.39 2.20
C LEU A 23 9.57 -8.92 1.43
N PRO A 24 8.40 -8.81 2.07
CA PRO A 24 7.19 -8.29 1.42
C PRO A 24 7.38 -6.87 0.85
N SER A 25 8.23 -6.06 1.49
CA SER A 25 8.62 -4.74 1.00
C SER A 25 9.39 -4.76 -0.33
N GLU A 26 10.07 -5.86 -0.66
CA GLU A 26 10.74 -6.05 -1.96
C GLU A 26 9.77 -6.62 -3.01
N LEU A 27 8.79 -7.42 -2.59
CA LEU A 27 7.85 -8.11 -3.47
C LEU A 27 6.67 -7.22 -3.91
N PHE A 28 6.16 -6.39 -3.01
CA PHE A 28 5.07 -5.45 -3.25
C PHE A 28 5.64 -4.05 -3.45
N THR A 29 6.24 -3.83 -4.63
CA THR A 29 6.84 -2.56 -5.02
C THR A 29 6.53 -2.20 -6.46
N SER A 30 6.71 -0.93 -6.80
CA SER A 30 6.57 -0.47 -8.18
C SER A 30 7.76 -0.97 -9.02
N PRO A 31 7.59 -1.21 -10.33
CA PRO A 31 8.70 -1.65 -11.16
C PRO A 31 9.76 -0.55 -11.23
N PHE A 32 11.04 -0.94 -11.11
CA PHE A 32 12.16 0.01 -11.19
C PHE A 32 12.26 0.64 -12.58
N ILE A 33 11.92 -0.12 -13.62
CA ILE A 33 11.86 0.32 -15.01
C ILE A 33 10.49 -0.05 -15.59
N ASN A 34 9.75 0.94 -16.09
CA ASN A 34 8.34 0.77 -16.51
C ASN A 34 8.11 0.87 -18.01
N GLN A 35 8.96 1.62 -18.70
CA GLN A 35 8.78 1.91 -20.12
C GLN A 35 10.15 2.07 -20.78
N VAL A 36 10.34 1.36 -21.90
CA VAL A 36 11.58 1.41 -22.69
C VAL A 36 11.23 1.51 -24.16
N GLN A 37 11.81 2.47 -24.88
CA GLN A 37 11.57 2.67 -26.31
C GLN A 37 12.83 3.11 -27.03
N ILE A 38 13.07 2.53 -28.21
CA ILE A 38 14.10 2.99 -29.14
C ILE A 38 13.57 4.16 -29.97
N ASN A 39 14.40 5.16 -30.23
CA ASN A 39 14.03 6.32 -31.04
C ASN A 39 13.92 5.98 -32.56
N PRO A 40 13.32 6.85 -33.37
CA PRO A 40 13.02 6.56 -34.78
C PRO A 40 14.24 6.30 -35.69
N ASN A 41 15.41 6.89 -35.43
CA ASN A 41 16.65 6.57 -36.15
C ASN A 41 17.46 5.41 -35.56
N GLY A 42 17.11 4.93 -34.37
CA GLY A 42 17.70 3.76 -33.76
C GLY A 42 19.02 3.99 -33.02
N THR A 43 19.39 5.23 -32.74
CA THR A 43 20.65 5.57 -32.04
C THR A 43 20.49 5.64 -30.52
N LEU A 44 19.28 5.92 -30.02
CA LEU A 44 19.01 6.15 -28.61
C LEU A 44 17.90 5.23 -28.09
N VAL A 45 18.05 4.74 -26.87
CA VAL A 45 17.00 4.06 -26.10
C VAL A 45 16.63 4.92 -24.92
N ALA A 46 15.37 5.33 -24.85
CA ALA A 46 14.81 5.97 -23.67
C ALA A 46 14.30 4.90 -22.71
N ALA A 47 14.50 5.11 -21.42
CA ALA A 47 13.99 4.30 -20.33
C ALA A 47 13.46 5.18 -19.19
N LEU A 48 12.23 4.89 -18.74
CA LEU A 48 11.61 5.48 -17.57
C LEU A 48 11.87 4.61 -16.35
N PHE A 49 12.67 5.14 -15.42
CA PHE A 49 12.94 4.56 -14.13
C PHE A 49 12.04 5.18 -13.07
N THR A 50 11.52 4.39 -12.14
CA THR A 50 10.71 4.89 -11.04
C THR A 50 11.09 4.25 -9.72
N THR A 51 10.98 5.05 -8.67
CA THR A 51 10.96 4.63 -7.26
C THR A 51 9.71 5.23 -6.63
N ASP A 52 9.49 5.02 -5.34
CA ASP A 52 8.29 5.54 -4.66
C ASP A 52 8.20 7.07 -4.72
N ASP A 53 9.33 7.78 -4.60
CA ASP A 53 9.35 9.24 -4.52
C ASP A 53 9.97 9.93 -5.75
N HIS A 54 10.52 9.17 -6.69
CA HIS A 54 11.24 9.71 -7.84
C HIS A 54 10.87 9.01 -9.14
N SER A 55 10.96 9.76 -10.25
CA SER A 55 10.93 9.18 -11.59
C SER A 55 11.98 9.85 -12.47
N LYS A 56 12.73 9.04 -13.21
CA LYS A 56 13.86 9.47 -14.02
C LYS A 56 13.68 9.00 -15.45
N LEU A 57 13.92 9.90 -16.39
CA LEU A 57 14.02 9.55 -17.80
C LEU A 57 15.49 9.55 -18.19
N SER A 58 16.01 8.38 -18.54
CA SER A 58 17.38 8.25 -19.02
C SER A 58 17.42 7.80 -20.47
N LEU A 59 18.42 8.29 -21.19
CA LEU A 59 18.74 7.89 -22.55
C LEU A 59 20.04 7.09 -22.57
N MET A 60 20.05 5.99 -23.31
CA MET A 60 21.23 5.18 -23.59
C MET A 60 21.57 5.26 -25.07
N ASP A 61 22.82 5.62 -25.39
CA ASP A 61 23.34 5.49 -26.74
C ASP A 61 23.57 4.01 -27.08
N VAL A 62 22.96 3.55 -28.17
CA VAL A 62 22.93 2.13 -28.54
C VAL A 62 24.32 1.59 -28.85
N LYS A 63 25.21 2.42 -29.41
CA LYS A 63 26.54 2.05 -29.89
C LYS A 63 27.60 2.07 -28.78
N THR A 64 27.65 3.16 -28.03
CA THR A 64 28.63 3.42 -26.97
C THR A 64 28.20 2.90 -25.61
N LYS A 65 26.90 2.61 -25.43
CA LYS A 65 26.28 2.26 -24.14
C LYS A 65 26.37 3.37 -23.09
N LYS A 66 26.73 4.60 -23.46
CA LYS A 66 26.72 5.75 -22.55
C LYS A 66 25.27 6.04 -22.15
N ILE A 67 25.01 6.11 -20.85
CA ILE A 67 23.70 6.44 -20.27
C ILE A 67 23.75 7.86 -19.70
N LYS A 68 22.69 8.65 -19.94
CA LYS A 68 22.52 9.99 -19.37
C LYS A 68 21.08 10.16 -18.89
N THR A 69 20.89 10.64 -17.67
CA THR A 69 19.58 11.06 -17.16
C THR A 69 19.26 12.45 -17.67
N ILE A 70 18.14 12.60 -18.39
CA ILE A 70 17.74 13.87 -19.02
C ILE A 70 16.67 14.59 -18.21
N LEU A 71 15.82 13.86 -17.49
CA LEU A 71 14.87 14.42 -16.53
C LEU A 71 14.91 13.62 -15.23
N ASP A 72 14.85 14.34 -14.11
CA ASP A 72 14.76 13.80 -12.76
C ASP A 72 13.63 14.53 -12.04
N PHE A 73 12.53 13.82 -11.79
CA PHE A 73 11.39 14.33 -11.02
C PHE A 73 11.51 13.84 -9.58
N ASN A 74 11.38 14.78 -8.64
CA ASN A 74 11.42 14.57 -7.20
C ASN A 74 10.04 14.82 -6.56
N GLU A 75 9.97 14.69 -5.23
CA GLU A 75 8.75 14.77 -4.42
C GLU A 75 7.71 15.80 -4.91
N GLY A 76 6.48 15.33 -5.12
CA GLY A 76 5.37 16.13 -5.64
C GLY A 76 5.21 16.11 -7.16
N SER A 77 6.18 15.54 -7.90
CA SER A 77 6.12 15.41 -9.35
C SER A 77 6.49 14.00 -9.83
N ARG A 78 5.82 13.48 -10.87
CA ARG A 78 6.09 12.14 -11.39
C ARG A 78 5.85 12.04 -12.89
N LEU A 79 6.87 11.63 -13.64
CA LEU A 79 6.73 11.23 -15.04
C LEU A 79 5.96 9.91 -15.13
N THR A 80 4.87 9.89 -15.91
CA THR A 80 3.99 8.73 -16.04
C THR A 80 4.20 7.98 -17.34
N SER A 81 4.45 8.71 -18.44
CA SER A 81 4.75 8.12 -19.74
C SER A 81 5.45 9.12 -20.65
N TYR A 82 6.08 8.59 -21.69
CA TYR A 82 6.65 9.39 -22.78
C TYR A 82 6.44 8.73 -24.14
N GLN A 83 6.61 9.50 -25.21
CA GLN A 83 6.60 9.00 -26.59
C GLN A 83 7.54 9.82 -27.46
N TRP A 84 8.34 9.16 -28.30
CA TRP A 84 9.15 9.83 -29.33
C TRP A 84 8.27 10.48 -30.39
N ILE A 85 8.43 11.79 -30.57
CA ILE A 85 7.85 12.54 -31.69
C ILE A 85 8.72 12.29 -32.93
N ASN A 86 10.01 12.57 -32.80
CA ASN A 86 11.04 12.33 -33.80
C ASN A 86 12.37 11.99 -33.09
N ASP A 87 13.51 12.16 -33.75
CA ASP A 87 14.82 11.85 -33.15
C ASP A 87 15.27 12.85 -32.07
N GLU A 88 14.65 14.02 -32.00
CA GLU A 88 15.04 15.15 -31.15
C GLU A 88 14.01 15.47 -30.06
N TYR A 89 12.73 15.10 -30.21
CA TYR A 89 11.67 15.52 -29.31
C TYR A 89 10.91 14.34 -28.72
N LEU A 90 10.64 14.43 -27.41
CA LEU A 90 9.76 13.54 -26.65
C LEU A 90 8.51 14.30 -26.22
N TYR A 91 7.35 13.69 -26.39
CA TYR A 91 6.11 14.09 -25.71
C TYR A 91 6.03 13.37 -24.37
N ILE A 92 5.80 14.10 -23.28
CA ILE A 92 5.77 13.52 -21.93
C ILE A 92 4.47 13.85 -21.20
N ASN A 93 3.96 12.89 -20.42
CA ASN A 93 2.86 13.07 -19.48
C ASN A 93 3.42 12.95 -18.07
N TYR A 94 3.09 13.90 -17.19
CA TYR A 94 3.61 13.90 -15.83
C TYR A 94 2.60 14.49 -14.85
N TYR A 95 2.66 14.06 -13.60
CA TYR A 95 1.97 14.70 -12.50
C TYR A 95 2.84 15.79 -11.88
N TYR A 96 2.22 16.91 -11.51
CA TYR A 96 2.82 17.95 -10.69
C TYR A 96 1.77 18.45 -9.71
N ASN A 97 1.99 18.32 -8.40
CA ASN A 97 1.02 18.71 -7.37
C ASN A 97 -0.38 18.10 -7.59
N LYS A 98 -0.45 16.84 -8.02
CA LYS A 98 -1.67 16.08 -8.38
C LYS A 98 -2.34 16.47 -9.71
N ASP A 99 -1.88 17.52 -10.40
CA ASP A 99 -2.37 17.87 -11.73
C ASP A 99 -1.69 17.01 -12.79
N SER A 100 -2.47 16.43 -13.70
CA SER A 100 -1.95 15.74 -14.87
C SER A 100 -1.58 16.77 -15.94
N LEU A 101 -0.28 16.90 -16.22
CA LEU A 101 0.28 17.86 -17.15
C LEU A 101 0.98 17.17 -18.33
N LYS A 102 1.26 17.95 -19.36
CA LYS A 102 1.89 17.54 -20.62
C LYS A 102 3.04 18.47 -20.96
N GLY A 103 4.04 17.94 -21.65
CA GLY A 103 5.12 18.75 -22.18
C GLY A 103 5.86 18.10 -23.31
N ILE A 104 6.74 18.88 -23.93
CA ILE A 104 7.68 18.45 -24.95
C ILE A 104 9.08 18.64 -24.40
N LEU A 105 9.90 17.62 -24.52
CA LEU A 105 11.31 17.65 -24.18
C LEU A 105 12.12 17.56 -25.46
N LYS A 106 12.91 18.59 -25.75
CA LYS A 106 13.94 18.57 -26.78
C LYS A 106 15.20 17.92 -26.22
N ILE A 107 15.78 16.98 -26.94
CA ILE A 107 16.93 16.17 -26.53
C ILE A 107 18.22 16.75 -27.09
N ASN A 108 19.19 16.98 -26.22
CA ASN A 108 20.53 17.44 -26.55
C ASN A 108 21.58 16.45 -26.01
N PHE A 109 21.52 15.19 -26.43
CA PHE A 109 22.31 14.10 -25.83
C PHE A 109 23.83 14.32 -25.90
N ASN A 110 24.34 15.10 -26.85
CA ASN A 110 25.77 15.37 -27.02
C ASN A 110 26.29 16.54 -26.17
N ASP A 111 25.42 17.34 -25.56
CA ASP A 111 25.80 18.44 -24.68
C ASP A 111 25.77 17.96 -23.23
N ASP A 112 26.91 17.97 -22.53
CA ASP A 112 26.99 17.55 -21.13
C ASP A 112 26.45 18.64 -20.17
N ASN A 113 26.30 19.90 -20.60
CA ASN A 113 25.84 21.02 -19.78
C ASN A 113 24.34 21.29 -19.93
N ASN A 114 23.75 20.98 -21.09
CA ASN A 114 22.33 21.13 -21.35
C ASN A 114 21.79 19.88 -22.06
N LEU A 115 21.36 18.90 -21.28
CA LEU A 115 20.92 17.60 -21.78
C LEU A 115 19.55 17.64 -22.48
N GLY A 116 18.77 18.70 -22.29
CA GLY A 116 17.50 18.90 -22.98
C GLY A 116 16.75 20.16 -22.55
N GLU A 117 15.83 20.61 -23.39
CA GLU A 117 14.99 21.79 -23.17
C GLU A 117 13.53 21.35 -22.97
N PHE A 118 12.94 21.69 -21.83
CA PHE A 118 11.58 21.31 -21.49
C PHE A 118 10.58 22.45 -21.76
N HIS A 119 9.50 22.12 -22.44
CA HIS A 119 8.40 23.03 -22.75
C HIS A 119 7.07 22.47 -22.25
N LYS A 120 6.43 23.17 -21.31
CA LYS A 120 5.09 22.81 -20.83
C LYS A 120 4.05 23.09 -21.92
N ILE A 121 3.16 22.13 -22.17
CA ILE A 121 1.98 22.33 -23.01
C ILE A 121 0.81 22.70 -22.09
N SER A 122 0.36 23.95 -22.19
CA SER A 122 -0.79 24.46 -21.43
C SER A 122 -2.14 24.25 -22.13
N SER A 123 -2.12 23.84 -23.40
CA SER A 123 -3.32 23.64 -24.20
C SER A 123 -4.05 22.35 -23.80
N PRO A 124 -5.35 22.38 -23.46
CA PRO A 124 -6.11 21.17 -23.19
C PRO A 124 -6.23 20.32 -24.45
N GLY A 125 -6.20 19.00 -24.30
CA GLY A 125 -6.19 18.08 -25.43
C GLY A 125 -5.21 16.93 -25.29
N TYR A 126 -4.86 16.26 -26.38
CA TYR A 126 -3.87 15.17 -26.41
C TYR A 126 -3.18 15.06 -27.77
N LEU A 127 -1.96 14.53 -27.75
CA LEU A 127 -1.24 14.19 -28.98
C LEU A 127 -1.95 13.04 -29.69
N LEU A 128 -2.42 13.29 -30.92
CA LEU A 128 -3.15 12.32 -31.74
C LEU A 128 -2.20 11.45 -32.57
N SER A 129 -1.16 12.05 -33.13
CA SER A 129 -0.11 11.35 -33.89
C SER A 129 1.14 12.21 -33.97
N THR A 130 2.30 11.55 -34.08
CA THR A 130 3.61 12.18 -34.29
C THR A 130 3.94 12.38 -35.78
N LEU A 131 3.03 11.98 -36.68
CA LEU A 131 3.18 12.05 -38.14
C LEU A 131 4.59 11.69 -38.63
N PRO A 132 5.08 10.46 -38.40
CA PRO A 132 6.47 10.10 -38.69
C PRO A 132 6.88 10.27 -40.17
N ALA A 133 5.92 10.37 -41.10
CA ALA A 133 6.15 10.64 -42.51
C ALA A 133 6.35 12.13 -42.85
N VAL A 134 5.94 13.05 -41.98
CA VAL A 134 6.05 14.50 -42.16
C VAL A 134 7.03 15.04 -41.13
N LYS A 135 8.12 15.63 -41.62
CA LYS A 135 9.19 16.08 -40.73
C LYS A 135 8.70 17.24 -39.84
N ASP A 136 8.97 17.13 -38.55
CA ASP A 136 8.77 18.18 -37.53
C ASP A 136 7.32 18.68 -37.37
N GLU A 137 6.35 17.82 -37.69
CA GLU A 137 4.92 18.09 -37.50
C GLU A 137 4.24 17.04 -36.63
N VAL A 138 3.14 17.43 -35.99
CA VAL A 138 2.30 16.56 -35.16
C VAL A 138 0.82 16.82 -35.42
N LEU A 139 -0.02 15.83 -35.13
CA LEU A 139 -1.46 16.04 -34.96
C LEU A 139 -1.78 16.17 -33.48
N TYR A 140 -2.42 17.27 -33.11
CA TYR A 140 -2.89 17.53 -31.76
C TYR A 140 -4.40 17.70 -31.74
N VAL A 141 -5.09 16.95 -30.87
CA VAL A 141 -6.49 17.19 -30.59
C VAL A 141 -6.58 18.25 -29.51
N HIS A 142 -7.20 19.38 -29.80
CA HIS A 142 -7.53 20.41 -28.83
C HIS A 142 -8.94 20.20 -28.29
N SER A 143 -9.11 20.26 -26.96
CA SER A 143 -10.40 20.04 -26.30
C SER A 143 -10.85 21.30 -25.56
N ALA A 144 -11.60 22.17 -26.23
CA ALA A 144 -12.23 23.35 -25.64
C ALA A 144 -13.75 23.14 -25.54
N GLY A 145 -14.26 22.95 -24.33
CA GLY A 145 -15.68 22.65 -24.11
C GLY A 145 -16.08 21.25 -24.60
N ASN A 146 -17.14 21.15 -25.41
CA ASN A 146 -17.66 19.86 -25.93
C ASN A 146 -17.14 19.52 -27.34
N ALA A 147 -16.34 20.39 -27.97
CA ALA A 147 -15.81 20.17 -29.31
C ALA A 147 -14.38 19.60 -29.26
N LEU A 148 -14.05 18.74 -30.22
CA LEU A 148 -12.72 18.19 -30.43
C LEU A 148 -12.21 18.63 -31.81
N ASP A 149 -11.29 19.58 -31.81
CA ASP A 149 -10.65 20.09 -33.03
C ASP A 149 -9.29 19.43 -33.21
N ILE A 150 -8.89 19.20 -34.45
CA ILE A 150 -7.59 18.60 -34.78
C ILE A 150 -6.73 19.63 -35.49
N TYR A 151 -5.54 19.88 -34.95
CA TYR A 151 -4.56 20.78 -35.53
C TYR A 151 -3.35 19.98 -36.00
N GLN A 152 -2.90 20.27 -37.22
CA GLN A 152 -1.59 19.84 -37.72
C GLN A 152 -0.59 20.97 -37.52
N LEU A 153 0.38 20.74 -36.64
CA LEU A 153 1.25 21.79 -36.13
C LEU A 153 2.71 21.41 -36.34
N SER A 154 3.54 22.39 -36.70
CA SER A 154 4.98 22.25 -36.48
C SER A 154 5.26 22.14 -34.97
N ILE A 155 6.33 21.45 -34.61
CA ILE A 155 6.74 21.31 -33.19
C ILE A 155 6.93 22.68 -32.53
N GLU A 156 7.50 23.66 -33.25
CA GLU A 156 7.68 25.03 -32.74
C GLU A 156 6.35 25.72 -32.41
N ASN A 157 5.36 25.63 -33.31
CA ASN A 157 4.03 26.21 -33.05
C ASN A 157 3.31 25.48 -31.92
N PHE A 158 3.51 24.16 -31.82
CA PHE A 158 2.94 23.36 -30.75
C PHE A 158 3.52 23.75 -29.39
N ILE A 159 4.83 23.96 -29.30
CA ILE A 159 5.53 24.47 -28.10
C ILE A 159 5.00 25.86 -27.70
N LYS A 160 4.80 26.75 -28.68
CA LYS A 160 4.31 28.12 -28.43
C LYS A 160 2.81 28.18 -28.11
N GLY A 161 2.06 27.10 -28.34
CA GLY A 161 0.60 27.08 -28.21
C GLY A 161 -0.10 27.93 -29.27
N GLU A 162 0.50 28.08 -30.45
CA GLU A 162 -0.06 28.84 -31.56
C GLU A 162 -0.97 27.94 -32.42
N PHE A 163 -2.25 27.86 -32.06
CA PHE A 163 -3.28 27.12 -32.81
C PHE A 163 -4.01 28.08 -33.78
N LYS A 164 -3.52 28.18 -35.02
CA LYS A 164 -4.08 29.05 -36.06
C LYS A 164 -5.14 28.30 -36.86
N LYS A 165 -6.15 29.00 -37.37
CA LYS A 165 -7.29 28.39 -38.07
C LYS A 165 -6.87 27.68 -39.36
N GLU A 166 -5.80 28.12 -40.02
CA GLU A 166 -5.29 27.50 -41.25
C GLU A 166 -4.66 26.11 -40.99
N GLN A 167 -4.34 25.80 -39.74
CA GLN A 167 -3.76 24.52 -39.29
C GLN A 167 -4.83 23.50 -38.87
N GLU A 168 -6.08 23.95 -38.76
CA GLU A 168 -7.21 23.15 -38.31
C GLU A 168 -7.72 22.25 -39.43
N TRP A 169 -7.96 20.98 -39.10
CA TRP A 169 -8.59 20.06 -40.04
C TRP A 169 -10.09 20.33 -40.12
N ASN A 170 -10.57 20.63 -41.32
CA ASN A 170 -12.00 20.89 -41.56
C ASN A 170 -12.85 19.62 -41.57
N ASN A 171 -14.18 19.78 -41.53
CA ASN A 171 -15.18 18.70 -41.64
C ASN A 171 -14.98 17.57 -40.62
N LEU A 172 -14.66 17.91 -39.36
CA LEU A 172 -14.63 16.96 -38.26
C LEU A 172 -16.05 16.57 -37.83
N LEU A 173 -16.18 15.44 -37.15
CA LEU A 173 -17.45 15.02 -36.56
C LEU A 173 -17.75 15.93 -35.36
N SER A 174 -18.88 16.64 -35.41
CA SER A 174 -19.30 17.57 -34.35
C SER A 174 -19.49 16.91 -32.99
N ASP A 175 -19.88 15.63 -33.00
CA ASP A 175 -20.26 14.87 -31.81
C ASP A 175 -19.23 13.76 -31.49
N SER A 176 -17.99 13.94 -31.95
CA SER A 176 -16.92 12.99 -31.67
C SER A 176 -16.55 13.01 -30.20
N ILE A 177 -16.44 11.84 -29.59
CA ILE A 177 -15.96 11.68 -28.21
C ILE A 177 -14.45 11.41 -28.15
N ILE A 178 -13.86 10.89 -29.23
CA ILE A 178 -12.41 10.63 -29.34
C ILE A 178 -12.02 10.42 -30.80
N TYR A 179 -10.78 10.78 -31.12
CA TYR A 179 -10.16 10.52 -32.42
C TYR A 179 -8.92 9.64 -32.25
N TYR A 180 -8.66 8.82 -33.25
CA TYR A 180 -7.43 8.04 -33.40
C TYR A 180 -6.90 8.23 -34.81
N TYR A 181 -5.59 8.23 -34.97
CA TYR A 181 -4.95 8.34 -36.27
C TYR A 181 -4.07 7.13 -36.54
N VAL A 182 -4.24 6.54 -37.73
CA VAL A 182 -3.49 5.36 -38.19
C VAL A 182 -2.44 5.82 -39.20
N ASP A 183 -1.22 6.08 -38.72
CA ASP A 183 -0.13 6.68 -39.51
C ASP A 183 0.16 5.90 -40.80
N ALA A 184 0.29 4.58 -40.70
CA ALA A 184 0.70 3.71 -41.81
C ALA A 184 -0.23 3.79 -43.03
N LYS A 185 -1.49 4.22 -42.86
CA LYS A 185 -2.46 4.37 -43.94
C LYS A 185 -2.95 5.80 -44.10
N SER A 186 -2.49 6.71 -43.24
CA SER A 186 -2.99 8.08 -43.13
C SER A 186 -4.51 8.09 -43.02
N ILE A 187 -5.06 7.53 -41.95
CA ILE A 187 -6.51 7.43 -41.74
C ILE A 187 -6.87 7.99 -40.38
N LEU A 188 -7.89 8.86 -40.36
CA LEU A 188 -8.49 9.37 -39.14
C LEU A 188 -9.72 8.54 -38.81
N ILE A 189 -9.78 8.02 -37.59
CA ILE A 189 -10.92 7.30 -37.03
C ILE A 189 -11.56 8.19 -35.97
N GLY A 190 -12.87 8.34 -36.02
CA GLY A 190 -13.66 9.09 -35.03
C GLY A 190 -14.76 8.23 -34.45
N TYR A 191 -15.09 8.47 -33.17
CA TYR A 191 -16.18 7.77 -32.49
C TYR A 191 -17.24 8.80 -32.11
N THR A 192 -18.49 8.59 -32.52
CA THR A 192 -19.63 9.41 -32.11
C THR A 192 -20.53 8.63 -31.17
N TYR A 193 -21.04 9.26 -30.12
CA TYR A 193 -21.98 8.63 -29.20
C TYR A 193 -23.38 9.25 -29.30
N ASN A 194 -24.37 8.45 -29.67
CA ASN A 194 -25.76 8.86 -29.67
C ASN A 194 -26.40 8.59 -28.31
N LYS A 195 -26.58 9.64 -27.51
CA LYS A 195 -27.20 9.55 -26.17
C LYS A 195 -28.62 8.99 -26.16
N LYS A 196 -29.39 9.14 -27.24
CA LYS A 196 -30.80 8.68 -27.30
C LYS A 196 -30.89 7.18 -27.57
N SER A 197 -30.06 6.67 -28.48
CA SER A 197 -30.06 5.25 -28.85
C SER A 197 -29.01 4.42 -28.10
N SER A 198 -28.16 5.07 -27.30
CA SER A 198 -26.99 4.47 -26.64
C SER A 198 -26.04 3.77 -27.63
N GLU A 199 -26.00 4.25 -28.87
CA GLU A 199 -25.16 3.71 -29.94
C GLU A 199 -23.82 4.44 -29.97
N VAL A 200 -22.72 3.70 -30.03
CA VAL A 200 -21.41 4.26 -30.43
C VAL A 200 -21.22 3.93 -31.90
N THR A 201 -20.93 4.92 -32.73
CA THR A 201 -20.59 4.68 -34.15
C THR A 201 -19.14 5.03 -34.40
N THR A 202 -18.41 4.07 -34.97
CA THR A 202 -17.06 4.26 -35.46
C THR A 202 -17.12 4.73 -36.91
N TRP A 203 -16.38 5.80 -37.20
CA TRP A 203 -16.28 6.42 -38.51
C TRP A 203 -14.81 6.49 -38.92
N TYR A 204 -14.55 6.55 -40.22
CA TYR A 204 -13.22 6.87 -40.73
C TYR A 204 -13.27 7.84 -41.89
N ARG A 205 -12.14 8.53 -42.10
CA ARG A 205 -11.87 9.32 -43.30
C ARG A 205 -10.38 9.31 -43.65
N LYS A 206 -10.09 9.52 -44.94
CA LYS A 206 -8.72 9.79 -45.42
C LYS A 206 -8.48 11.32 -45.41
N PRO A 207 -7.28 11.82 -45.12
CA PRO A 207 -6.97 13.25 -45.18
C PRO A 207 -7.24 13.85 -46.56
N SER A 208 -7.00 13.09 -47.64
CA SER A 208 -7.28 13.49 -49.02
C SER A 208 -8.77 13.61 -49.37
N ASN A 209 -9.66 13.03 -48.56
CA ASN A 209 -11.10 13.06 -48.77
C ASN A 209 -11.81 13.39 -47.46
N ALA A 210 -12.33 14.61 -47.35
CA ALA A 210 -12.99 15.10 -46.14
C ALA A 210 -14.31 14.38 -45.79
N LYS A 211 -14.78 13.43 -46.62
CA LYS A 211 -15.99 12.66 -46.39
C LYS A 211 -15.78 11.54 -45.36
N TRP A 212 -16.57 11.58 -44.29
CA TRP A 212 -16.66 10.49 -43.32
C TRP A 212 -17.46 9.31 -43.87
N THR A 213 -16.94 8.11 -43.65
CA THR A 213 -17.60 6.85 -43.96
C THR A 213 -17.80 6.07 -42.67
N LYS A 214 -18.98 5.48 -42.51
CA LYS A 214 -19.32 4.68 -41.33
C LYS A 214 -18.56 3.35 -41.38
N LEU A 215 -17.86 2.99 -40.31
CA LEU A 215 -17.23 1.67 -40.18
C LEU A 215 -18.14 0.68 -39.49
N PHE A 216 -18.69 1.04 -38.34
CA PHE A 216 -19.48 0.13 -37.53
C PHE A 216 -20.30 0.89 -36.48
N THR A 217 -21.49 0.39 -36.15
CA THR A 217 -22.31 0.91 -35.05
C THR A 217 -22.43 -0.16 -33.96
N TRP A 218 -21.94 0.16 -32.78
CA TRP A 218 -22.04 -0.62 -31.56
C TRP A 218 -23.38 -0.40 -30.90
N LYS A 219 -24.24 -1.42 -30.92
CA LYS A 219 -25.46 -1.50 -30.10
C LYS A 219 -25.86 -2.94 -29.88
N ASP A 220 -25.91 -3.36 -28.62
CA ASP A 220 -26.36 -4.70 -28.23
C ASP A 220 -25.69 -5.85 -29.02
N VAL A 221 -24.48 -5.62 -29.56
CA VAL A 221 -23.77 -6.63 -30.34
C VAL A 221 -23.11 -7.64 -29.41
N ASP A 222 -23.31 -8.92 -29.71
CA ASP A 222 -22.86 -10.02 -28.86
C ASP A 222 -21.52 -10.62 -29.32
N TYR A 223 -20.77 -9.88 -30.14
CA TYR A 223 -19.50 -10.27 -30.74
C TYR A 223 -18.49 -9.12 -30.70
N THR A 224 -17.21 -9.45 -30.82
CA THR A 224 -16.08 -8.51 -30.82
C THR A 224 -15.89 -7.88 -32.20
N PHE A 225 -15.55 -6.59 -32.27
CA PHE A 225 -15.15 -5.93 -33.52
C PHE A 225 -13.95 -5.01 -33.29
N LYS A 226 -12.72 -5.54 -33.41
CA LYS A 226 -11.50 -4.74 -33.25
C LYS A 226 -10.80 -4.57 -34.59
N VAL A 227 -10.68 -3.34 -35.08
CA VAL A 227 -9.98 -3.04 -36.34
C VAL A 227 -8.47 -3.15 -36.12
N MET A 228 -7.81 -4.03 -36.87
CA MET A 228 -6.36 -4.24 -36.80
C MET A 228 -5.59 -3.58 -37.94
N GLY A 229 -6.24 -3.34 -39.08
CA GLY A 229 -5.62 -2.67 -40.22
C GLY A 229 -6.50 -2.65 -41.46
N PHE A 230 -6.06 -1.92 -42.48
CA PHE A 230 -6.67 -1.90 -43.80
C PHE A 230 -5.96 -2.90 -44.70
N ILE A 231 -6.74 -3.80 -45.32
CA ILE A 231 -6.28 -4.70 -46.37
C ILE A 231 -6.19 -3.89 -47.68
N ASP A 232 -7.29 -3.23 -48.03
CA ASP A 232 -7.40 -2.35 -49.20
C ASP A 232 -8.37 -1.19 -48.92
N GLU A 233 -8.81 -0.47 -49.95
CA GLU A 233 -9.73 0.68 -49.79
C GLU A 233 -11.12 0.31 -49.26
N ASN A 234 -11.55 -0.93 -49.50
CA ASN A 234 -12.88 -1.42 -49.17
C ASN A 234 -12.87 -2.46 -48.06
N ASN A 235 -11.71 -2.98 -47.64
CA ASN A 235 -11.63 -4.10 -46.72
C ASN A 235 -10.70 -3.83 -45.52
N LEU A 236 -11.16 -4.26 -44.34
CA LEU A 236 -10.43 -4.23 -43.08
C LEU A 236 -10.03 -5.63 -42.64
N LEU A 237 -8.86 -5.74 -42.02
CA LEU A 237 -8.57 -6.81 -41.07
C LEU A 237 -9.20 -6.44 -39.73
N VAL A 238 -10.08 -7.30 -39.23
CA VAL A 238 -10.71 -7.16 -37.92
C VAL A 238 -10.50 -8.42 -37.09
N LEU A 239 -10.37 -8.28 -35.77
CA LEU A 239 -10.59 -9.39 -34.85
C LEU A 239 -12.05 -9.42 -34.47
N SER A 240 -12.71 -10.54 -34.79
CA SER A 240 -14.11 -10.74 -34.52
C SER A 240 -14.45 -12.20 -34.30
N ASN A 241 -15.48 -12.44 -33.49
CA ASN A 241 -16.14 -13.74 -33.37
C ASN A 241 -17.57 -13.67 -33.92
N LYS A 242 -17.82 -12.81 -34.91
CA LYS A 242 -19.10 -12.79 -35.62
C LYS A 242 -19.22 -14.10 -36.41
N ASP A 243 -20.23 -14.90 -36.07
CA ASP A 243 -20.50 -16.22 -36.65
C ASP A 243 -19.37 -17.25 -36.44
N GLN A 244 -18.43 -16.97 -35.52
CA GLN A 244 -17.34 -17.84 -35.12
C GLN A 244 -17.42 -18.13 -33.62
N GLU A 245 -16.86 -19.27 -33.20
CA GLU A 245 -16.74 -19.60 -31.79
C GLU A 245 -15.60 -18.81 -31.13
N LYS A 246 -14.43 -18.76 -31.79
CA LYS A 246 -13.25 -18.01 -31.36
C LYS A 246 -13.19 -16.62 -31.98
N ILE A 247 -12.56 -15.68 -31.27
CA ILE A 247 -12.14 -14.42 -31.87
C ILE A 247 -11.08 -14.74 -32.93
N SER A 248 -11.39 -14.41 -34.16
CA SER A 248 -10.63 -14.76 -35.36
C SER A 248 -10.22 -13.52 -36.14
N ALA A 249 -9.15 -13.64 -36.92
CA ALA A 249 -8.73 -12.63 -37.88
C ALA A 249 -9.62 -12.76 -39.12
N MET A 250 -10.41 -11.74 -39.39
CA MET A 250 -11.43 -11.76 -40.44
C MET A 250 -11.33 -10.53 -41.34
N LYS A 251 -11.77 -10.69 -42.58
CA LYS A 251 -11.93 -9.62 -43.56
C LYS A 251 -13.33 -9.02 -43.44
N PHE A 252 -13.39 -7.71 -43.16
CA PHE A 252 -14.63 -6.94 -43.10
C PHE A 252 -14.73 -5.98 -44.28
N ASN A 253 -15.81 -6.08 -45.05
CA ASN A 253 -16.11 -5.22 -46.18
C ASN A 253 -16.82 -3.94 -45.71
N ILE A 254 -16.21 -2.79 -46.00
CA ILE A 254 -16.67 -1.47 -45.57
C ILE A 254 -17.94 -1.05 -46.33
N PRO A 255 -18.02 -1.10 -47.69
CA PRO A 255 -19.25 -0.71 -48.39
C PRO A 255 -20.50 -1.49 -47.98
N ASP A 256 -20.38 -2.82 -47.88
CA ASP A 256 -21.49 -3.74 -47.64
C ASP A 256 -21.72 -4.00 -46.14
N GLN A 257 -20.83 -3.50 -45.29
CA GLN A 257 -20.85 -3.69 -43.84
C GLN A 257 -20.93 -5.18 -43.44
N SER A 258 -20.18 -6.04 -44.14
CA SER A 258 -20.29 -7.50 -44.03
C SER A 258 -18.95 -8.18 -43.72
N PHE A 259 -19.00 -9.33 -43.06
CA PHE A 259 -17.84 -10.21 -42.86
C PHE A 259 -17.76 -11.17 -44.05
N SER A 260 -16.58 -11.28 -44.66
CA SER A 260 -16.40 -12.02 -45.92
C SER A 260 -15.56 -13.29 -45.76
N GLU A 261 -14.37 -13.17 -45.18
CA GLU A 261 -13.37 -14.25 -45.11
C GLU A 261 -12.77 -14.36 -43.70
N VAL A 262 -12.58 -15.59 -43.22
CA VAL A 262 -11.78 -15.86 -42.01
C VAL A 262 -10.34 -16.14 -42.46
N LEU A 263 -9.45 -15.19 -42.20
CA LEU A 263 -8.03 -15.29 -42.57
C LEU A 263 -7.27 -16.23 -41.63
N TYR A 264 -7.62 -16.21 -40.34
CA TYR A 264 -7.09 -17.15 -39.36
C TYR A 264 -7.99 -17.29 -38.14
N GLN A 265 -8.17 -18.53 -37.70
CA GLN A 265 -8.77 -18.89 -36.42
C GLN A 265 -7.84 -19.88 -35.72
N HIS A 266 -7.61 -19.69 -34.42
CA HIS A 266 -6.94 -20.69 -33.60
C HIS A 266 -7.96 -21.74 -33.14
N GLU A 267 -7.54 -23.00 -32.97
CA GLU A 267 -8.45 -24.10 -32.60
C GLU A 267 -8.99 -23.94 -31.17
N GLU A 268 -8.12 -23.63 -30.21
CA GLU A 268 -8.47 -23.56 -28.79
C GLU A 268 -8.69 -22.16 -28.21
N TYR A 269 -8.03 -21.12 -28.74
CA TYR A 269 -7.89 -19.84 -28.07
C TYR A 269 -8.41 -18.65 -28.90
N ASP A 270 -8.88 -17.62 -28.22
CA ASP A 270 -9.21 -16.34 -28.86
C ASP A 270 -7.96 -15.56 -29.25
N LEU A 271 -7.98 -14.93 -30.43
CA LEU A 271 -6.94 -14.01 -30.84
C LEU A 271 -7.00 -12.68 -30.08
N LEU A 272 -5.84 -12.15 -29.72
CA LEU A 272 -5.67 -10.86 -29.03
C LEU A 272 -5.25 -9.75 -29.98
N ALA A 273 -4.37 -10.07 -30.93
CA ALA A 273 -3.82 -9.14 -31.91
C ALA A 273 -3.53 -9.86 -33.23
N ALA A 274 -3.56 -9.12 -34.33
CA ALA A 274 -3.16 -9.58 -35.65
C ALA A 274 -2.54 -8.43 -36.43
N LYS A 275 -1.64 -8.75 -37.35
CA LYS A 275 -0.99 -7.77 -38.22
C LYS A 275 -0.89 -8.30 -39.64
N LEU A 276 -1.07 -7.41 -40.60
CA LEU A 276 -0.80 -7.67 -42.02
C LEU A 276 0.67 -7.41 -42.37
N VAL A 277 1.15 -8.06 -43.43
CA VAL A 277 2.40 -7.66 -44.09
C VAL A 277 2.26 -6.25 -44.67
N GLU A 278 3.37 -5.55 -44.95
CA GLU A 278 3.33 -4.18 -45.45
C GLU A 278 2.56 -4.02 -46.78
N SER A 279 2.52 -5.07 -47.63
CA SER A 279 1.71 -5.08 -48.85
C SER A 279 0.20 -5.09 -48.60
N GLY A 280 -0.24 -5.50 -47.40
CA GLY A 280 -1.64 -5.42 -46.95
C GLY A 280 -2.53 -6.62 -47.24
N GLU A 281 -2.06 -7.62 -47.99
CA GLU A 281 -2.93 -8.73 -48.45
C GLU A 281 -2.86 -9.98 -47.57
N GLU A 282 -1.72 -10.23 -46.92
CA GLU A 282 -1.47 -11.44 -46.13
C GLU A 282 -1.26 -11.13 -44.65
N LEU A 283 -1.56 -12.10 -43.78
CA LEU A 283 -1.22 -11.99 -42.36
C LEU A 283 0.30 -12.11 -42.16
N ASP A 284 0.88 -11.20 -41.39
CA ASP A 284 2.28 -11.26 -40.93
C ASP A 284 2.36 -12.14 -39.68
N TRP A 285 1.53 -11.83 -38.68
CA TRP A 285 1.41 -12.60 -37.44
C TRP A 285 0.08 -12.40 -36.73
N VAL A 286 -0.21 -13.34 -35.82
CA VAL A 286 -1.31 -13.29 -34.86
C VAL A 286 -0.78 -13.64 -33.47
N THR A 287 -1.41 -13.09 -32.42
CA THR A 287 -1.03 -13.33 -31.02
C THR A 287 -2.23 -13.79 -30.21
N TYR A 288 -2.03 -14.80 -29.37
CA TYR A 288 -3.02 -15.40 -28.47
C TYR A 288 -2.34 -15.91 -27.20
N TYR A 289 -3.12 -16.22 -26.16
CA TYR A 289 -2.60 -16.95 -25.00
C TYR A 289 -2.72 -18.45 -25.27
N SER A 290 -1.63 -19.19 -25.12
CA SER A 290 -1.62 -20.65 -25.14
C SER A 290 -1.03 -21.17 -23.82
N HIS A 291 -1.78 -22.01 -23.11
CA HIS A 291 -1.41 -22.46 -21.76
C HIS A 291 -1.03 -21.30 -20.82
N GLY A 292 -1.76 -20.19 -20.93
CA GLY A 292 -1.49 -18.97 -20.16
C GLY A 292 -0.28 -18.15 -20.60
N GLN A 293 0.47 -18.57 -21.62
CA GLN A 293 1.62 -17.84 -22.14
C GLN A 293 1.26 -17.03 -23.38
N LEU A 294 1.75 -15.80 -23.48
CA LEU A 294 1.54 -14.97 -24.66
C LEU A 294 2.40 -15.49 -25.83
N VAL A 295 1.74 -15.98 -26.88
CA VAL A 295 2.40 -16.59 -28.04
C VAL A 295 2.01 -15.87 -29.32
N SER A 296 3.01 -15.57 -30.15
CA SER A 296 2.80 -15.08 -31.52
C SER A 296 3.09 -16.19 -32.54
N LYS A 297 2.14 -16.42 -33.44
CA LYS A 297 2.32 -17.24 -34.65
C LYS A 297 2.63 -16.33 -35.82
N TYR A 298 3.80 -16.55 -36.43
CA TYR A 298 4.26 -15.83 -37.61
C TYR A 298 3.97 -16.66 -38.86
N PHE A 299 3.44 -16.01 -39.89
CA PHE A 299 3.20 -16.63 -41.21
C PHE A 299 4.37 -16.38 -42.16
N ASN A 300 5.18 -15.36 -41.89
CA ASN A 300 6.43 -15.09 -42.60
C ASN A 300 7.60 -15.91 -42.02
N ASN A 301 8.24 -16.72 -42.89
CA ASN A 301 9.43 -17.53 -42.58
C ASN A 301 10.58 -16.75 -41.90
N ALA A 302 10.78 -15.47 -42.24
CA ALA A 302 11.85 -14.67 -41.66
C ALA A 302 11.60 -14.34 -40.18
N GLU A 303 10.38 -13.91 -39.85
CA GLU A 303 10.00 -13.60 -38.48
C GLU A 303 9.85 -14.87 -37.63
N GLU A 304 9.39 -15.98 -38.23
CA GLU A 304 9.36 -17.27 -37.54
C GLU A 304 10.77 -17.74 -37.14
N LYS A 305 11.75 -17.68 -38.06
CA LYS A 305 13.15 -18.00 -37.78
C LYS A 305 13.73 -17.09 -36.70
N LYS A 306 13.40 -15.80 -36.73
CA LYS A 306 13.81 -14.83 -35.71
C LYS A 306 13.24 -15.20 -34.33
N SER A 307 11.94 -15.47 -34.25
CA SER A 307 11.28 -15.89 -33.01
C SER A 307 11.92 -17.14 -32.42
N LYS A 308 12.24 -18.15 -33.26
CA LYS A 308 12.95 -19.36 -32.83
C LYS A 308 14.31 -19.05 -32.19
N LYS A 309 15.12 -18.17 -32.80
CA LYS A 309 16.42 -17.77 -32.23
C LYS A 309 16.29 -17.06 -30.88
N ILE A 310 15.29 -16.21 -30.71
CA ILE A 310 15.06 -15.53 -29.42
C ILE A 310 14.65 -16.57 -28.36
N LYS A 311 13.80 -17.54 -28.73
CA LYS A 311 13.43 -18.66 -27.85
C LYS A 311 14.61 -19.57 -27.49
N GLU A 312 15.60 -19.76 -28.37
CA GLU A 312 16.83 -20.50 -28.03
C GLU A 312 17.61 -19.84 -26.88
N VAL A 313 17.52 -18.52 -26.72
CA VAL A 313 18.20 -17.77 -25.64
C VAL A 313 17.41 -17.79 -24.34
N PHE A 314 16.08 -17.61 -24.41
CA PHE A 314 15.24 -17.42 -23.23
C PHE A 314 14.40 -18.65 -22.83
N GLY A 315 14.41 -19.72 -23.62
CA GLY A 315 13.63 -20.92 -23.37
C GLY A 315 12.12 -20.66 -23.42
N ASP A 316 11.42 -21.16 -22.41
CA ASP A 316 9.95 -21.09 -22.28
C ASP A 316 9.44 -19.75 -21.71
N LYS A 317 10.32 -18.74 -21.53
CA LYS A 317 9.91 -17.43 -21.04
C LYS A 317 9.04 -16.72 -22.07
N GLN A 318 8.09 -15.92 -21.57
CA GLN A 318 7.27 -15.06 -22.39
C GLN A 318 8.12 -13.91 -22.94
N ILE A 319 7.99 -13.63 -24.24
CA ILE A 319 8.76 -12.60 -24.94
C ILE A 319 7.79 -11.65 -25.62
N LEU A 320 7.82 -10.38 -25.22
CA LEU A 320 7.06 -9.30 -25.83
C LEU A 320 8.01 -8.33 -26.54
N THR A 321 7.74 -8.02 -27.81
CA THR A 321 8.46 -6.93 -28.49
C THR A 321 7.78 -5.60 -28.15
N ILE A 322 8.46 -4.76 -27.37
CA ILE A 322 7.94 -3.47 -26.87
C ILE A 322 8.07 -2.37 -27.92
N SER A 323 9.20 -2.36 -28.64
CA SER A 323 9.51 -1.36 -29.66
C SER A 323 10.45 -1.95 -30.70
N ARG A 324 10.34 -1.53 -31.97
CA ARG A 324 11.21 -2.01 -33.05
C ARG A 324 11.54 -0.89 -34.01
N ASN A 325 12.81 -0.75 -34.33
CA ASN A 325 13.30 0.10 -35.39
C ASN A 325 13.52 -0.73 -36.67
N GLN A 326 12.79 -0.43 -37.73
CA GLN A 326 12.88 -1.18 -38.99
C GLN A 326 14.16 -0.91 -39.79
N LYS A 327 14.75 0.28 -39.65
CA LYS A 327 15.96 0.69 -40.40
C LYS A 327 17.21 0.02 -39.84
N THR A 328 17.39 0.10 -38.52
CA THR A 328 18.54 -0.51 -37.82
C THR A 328 18.31 -1.98 -37.51
N LYS A 329 17.08 -2.48 -37.66
CA LYS A 329 16.66 -3.84 -37.26
C LYS A 329 16.99 -4.11 -35.79
N THR A 330 16.75 -3.12 -34.95
CA THR A 330 16.91 -3.22 -33.49
C THR A 330 15.55 -3.30 -32.83
N SER A 331 15.37 -4.26 -31.91
CA SER A 331 14.14 -4.44 -31.14
C SER A 331 14.39 -4.29 -29.64
N ILE A 332 13.44 -3.72 -28.91
CA ILE A 332 13.35 -3.80 -27.45
C ILE A 332 12.43 -4.97 -27.10
N LEU A 333 12.95 -5.91 -26.33
CA LEU A 333 12.23 -7.08 -25.85
C LEU A 333 11.96 -6.92 -24.35
N TYR A 334 10.79 -7.32 -23.90
CA TYR A 334 10.47 -7.57 -22.51
C TYR A 334 10.32 -9.08 -22.34
N VAL A 335 11.08 -9.67 -21.41
CA VAL A 335 11.08 -11.11 -21.19
C VAL A 335 10.71 -11.37 -19.74
N SER A 336 9.76 -12.27 -19.48
CA SER A 336 9.26 -12.60 -18.14
C SER A 336 8.69 -14.03 -18.09
N ALA A 337 8.41 -14.54 -16.90
CA ALA A 337 7.75 -15.84 -16.69
C ALA A 337 7.01 -15.84 -15.35
N SER A 338 6.32 -16.92 -14.97
CA SER A 338 5.73 -17.01 -13.63
C SER A 338 6.76 -16.95 -12.50
N ASP A 339 7.98 -17.42 -12.76
CA ASP A 339 9.16 -17.42 -11.90
C ASP A 339 10.21 -16.35 -12.25
N ASP A 340 9.87 -15.39 -13.11
CA ASP A 340 10.77 -14.29 -13.49
C ASP A 340 9.98 -12.98 -13.60
N PRO A 341 10.20 -12.01 -12.69
CA PRO A 341 9.47 -10.75 -12.66
C PRO A 341 9.75 -9.84 -13.86
N GLY A 342 10.75 -10.20 -14.67
CA GLY A 342 10.95 -9.69 -15.99
C GLY A 342 12.15 -8.76 -16.13
N ALA A 343 12.57 -8.56 -17.38
CA ALA A 343 13.66 -7.67 -17.74
C ALA A 343 13.52 -7.17 -19.20
N TYR A 344 14.13 -6.02 -19.46
CA TYR A 344 14.19 -5.41 -20.78
C TYR A 344 15.53 -5.73 -21.46
N TYR A 345 15.47 -6.06 -22.75
CA TYR A 345 16.64 -6.39 -23.56
C TYR A 345 16.63 -5.62 -24.88
N ILE A 346 17.81 -5.30 -25.39
CA ILE A 346 18.00 -4.85 -26.77
C ILE A 346 18.42 -6.05 -27.60
N PHE A 347 17.71 -6.29 -28.69
CA PHE A 347 18.08 -7.27 -29.71
C PHE A 347 18.50 -6.57 -31.00
N ASP A 348 19.79 -6.68 -31.34
CA ASP A 348 20.34 -6.30 -32.64
C ASP A 348 20.18 -7.49 -33.59
N GLU A 349 19.19 -7.43 -34.48
CA GLU A 349 18.84 -8.55 -35.36
C GLU A 349 19.93 -8.82 -36.42
N GLN A 350 20.70 -7.79 -36.80
CA GLN A 350 21.75 -7.93 -37.82
C GLN A 350 22.96 -8.66 -37.25
N LYS A 351 23.35 -8.31 -36.02
CA LYS A 351 24.47 -8.96 -35.32
C LYS A 351 24.06 -10.23 -34.59
N ASN A 352 22.76 -10.45 -34.43
CA ASN A 352 22.18 -11.52 -33.62
C ASN A 352 22.67 -11.48 -32.16
N ILE A 353 22.74 -10.28 -31.58
CA ILE A 353 23.21 -10.05 -30.21
C ILE A 353 22.03 -9.54 -29.38
N ILE A 354 21.82 -10.18 -28.23
CA ILE A 354 20.86 -9.75 -27.20
C ILE A 354 21.66 -9.20 -26.02
N SER A 355 21.31 -8.02 -25.53
CA SER A 355 21.96 -7.39 -24.38
C SER A 355 20.92 -6.91 -23.39
N LEU A 356 21.14 -7.15 -22.10
CA LEU A 356 20.31 -6.64 -21.03
C LEU A 356 20.33 -5.10 -21.04
N VAL A 357 19.16 -4.49 -20.94
CA VAL A 357 19.01 -3.06 -20.63
C VAL A 357 19.02 -2.92 -19.12
N ASP A 358 18.00 -3.48 -18.47
CA ASP A 358 17.88 -3.54 -17.02
C ASP A 358 16.80 -4.54 -16.62
N LYS A 359 16.81 -4.96 -15.35
CA LYS A 359 15.76 -5.79 -14.75
C LYS A 359 14.61 -4.93 -14.26
N THR A 360 13.40 -5.47 -14.34
CA THR A 360 12.21 -4.80 -13.84
C THR A 360 12.29 -4.55 -12.33
N TYR A 361 12.87 -5.48 -11.58
CA TYR A 361 13.03 -5.41 -10.13
C TYR A 361 14.45 -5.86 -9.72
N PRO A 362 15.44 -4.96 -9.72
CA PRO A 362 16.82 -5.32 -9.36
C PRO A 362 16.96 -5.92 -7.95
N SER A 363 16.14 -5.50 -6.99
CA SER A 363 16.12 -6.06 -5.62
C SER A 363 15.73 -7.54 -5.56
N LEU A 364 15.14 -8.09 -6.62
CA LEU A 364 14.68 -9.48 -6.70
C LEU A 364 15.62 -10.36 -7.54
N GLU A 365 16.79 -9.86 -7.95
CA GLU A 365 17.71 -10.57 -8.86
C GLU A 365 18.21 -11.91 -8.30
N ASP A 366 18.50 -11.97 -6.99
CA ASP A 366 19.06 -13.16 -6.34
C ASP A 366 17.98 -14.09 -5.77
N ILE A 367 16.71 -13.82 -6.06
CA ILE A 367 15.57 -14.61 -5.56
C ILE A 367 15.20 -15.69 -6.57
N THR A 368 15.04 -16.92 -6.06
CA THR A 368 14.48 -18.04 -6.85
C THR A 368 12.99 -18.16 -6.62
N PHE A 369 12.20 -17.80 -7.64
CA PHE A 369 10.75 -17.87 -7.59
C PHE A 369 10.19 -19.24 -7.98
N ALA A 370 8.95 -19.49 -7.59
CA ALA A 370 8.25 -20.73 -7.89
C ALA A 370 7.67 -20.73 -9.31
N LYS A 371 8.07 -21.70 -10.13
CA LYS A 371 7.53 -21.89 -11.48
C LYS A 371 6.11 -22.45 -11.42
N THR A 372 5.22 -21.92 -12.24
CA THR A 372 3.86 -22.44 -12.39
C THR A 372 3.82 -23.63 -13.35
N GLN A 373 3.07 -24.66 -12.97
CA GLN A 373 2.73 -25.80 -13.82
C GLN A 373 1.33 -25.60 -14.39
N VAL A 374 1.15 -25.88 -15.68
CA VAL A 374 -0.14 -25.74 -16.37
C VAL A 374 -0.73 -27.12 -16.68
N PHE A 375 -2.03 -27.27 -16.45
CA PHE A 375 -2.79 -28.49 -16.67
C PHE A 375 -4.06 -28.18 -17.47
N ASN A 376 -4.38 -29.06 -18.41
CA ASN A 376 -5.66 -29.04 -19.12
C ASN A 376 -6.49 -30.23 -18.62
N ILE A 377 -7.60 -29.95 -17.94
CA ILE A 377 -8.40 -30.93 -17.23
C ILE A 377 -9.78 -30.99 -17.89
N GLN A 378 -10.22 -32.19 -18.30
CA GLN A 378 -11.54 -32.38 -18.87
C GLN A 378 -12.57 -32.63 -17.76
N SER A 379 -13.60 -31.79 -17.69
CA SER A 379 -14.76 -31.96 -16.80
C SER A 379 -15.69 -33.08 -17.30
N ASP A 380 -16.60 -33.54 -16.45
CA ASP A 380 -17.57 -34.60 -16.78
C ASP A 380 -18.43 -34.25 -18.02
N ASP A 381 -18.73 -32.97 -18.21
CA ASP A 381 -19.48 -32.46 -19.35
C ASP A 381 -18.59 -32.16 -20.57
N SER A 382 -17.36 -32.67 -20.56
CA SER A 382 -16.32 -32.47 -21.58
C SER A 382 -15.80 -31.05 -21.73
N THR A 383 -16.13 -30.14 -20.80
CA THR A 383 -15.52 -28.81 -20.73
C THR A 383 -14.03 -28.93 -20.41
N LEU A 384 -13.15 -28.32 -21.21
CA LEU A 384 -11.72 -28.26 -20.95
C LEU A 384 -11.41 -27.08 -20.01
N ILE A 385 -10.76 -27.37 -18.89
CA ILE A 385 -10.45 -26.42 -17.82
C ILE A 385 -8.94 -26.26 -17.73
N GLU A 386 -8.45 -25.08 -18.08
CA GLU A 386 -7.03 -24.74 -17.98
C GLU A 386 -6.71 -24.29 -16.54
N THR A 387 -5.75 -24.94 -15.91
CA THR A 387 -5.47 -24.87 -14.47
C THR A 387 -3.98 -24.65 -14.22
N TYR A 388 -3.66 -23.83 -13.23
CA TYR A 388 -2.30 -23.39 -12.90
C TYR A 388 -1.98 -23.74 -11.46
N LEU A 389 -0.92 -24.51 -11.25
CA LEU A 389 -0.42 -24.86 -9.92
C LEU A 389 0.97 -24.28 -9.71
N THR A 390 1.10 -23.39 -8.73
CA THR A 390 2.40 -22.90 -8.27
C THR A 390 2.74 -23.61 -6.96
N THR A 391 3.83 -24.37 -6.95
CA THR A 391 4.30 -25.09 -5.75
C THR A 391 5.54 -24.41 -5.17
N PRO A 392 5.68 -24.34 -3.83
CA PRO A 392 6.88 -23.81 -3.20
C PRO A 392 8.16 -24.52 -3.66
N THR A 393 9.27 -23.79 -3.72
CA THR A 393 10.57 -24.31 -4.14
C THR A 393 11.42 -24.86 -2.99
N ASN A 394 11.36 -24.24 -1.81
CA ASN A 394 12.27 -24.55 -0.69
C ASN A 394 11.53 -25.09 0.54
N TYR A 395 10.58 -24.32 1.06
CA TYR A 395 9.78 -24.65 2.24
C TYR A 395 8.37 -25.01 1.81
N ASN A 396 7.78 -26.08 2.35
CA ASN A 396 6.41 -26.49 2.04
C ASN A 396 5.68 -26.78 3.35
N ASN A 397 4.60 -26.04 3.60
CA ASN A 397 3.78 -26.17 4.82
C ASN A 397 2.62 -27.17 4.66
N GLY A 398 2.51 -27.83 3.51
CA GLY A 398 1.49 -28.85 3.22
C GLY A 398 0.10 -28.28 2.91
N VAL A 399 -0.02 -26.96 2.71
CA VAL A 399 -1.30 -26.28 2.46
C VAL A 399 -1.51 -26.00 0.97
N LEU A 400 -2.68 -26.39 0.45
CA LEU A 400 -3.18 -25.99 -0.86
C LEU A 400 -4.13 -24.79 -0.72
N LEU A 401 -3.81 -23.69 -1.39
CA LEU A 401 -4.65 -22.51 -1.53
C LEU A 401 -5.37 -22.55 -2.89
N VAL A 402 -6.66 -22.85 -2.88
CA VAL A 402 -7.52 -22.80 -4.07
C VAL A 402 -7.95 -21.36 -4.28
N MET A 403 -7.42 -20.75 -5.34
CA MET A 403 -7.53 -19.31 -5.61
C MET A 403 -8.35 -19.04 -6.88
N PRO A 404 -9.70 -19.06 -6.80
CA PRO A 404 -10.54 -18.63 -7.90
C PRO A 404 -10.35 -17.13 -8.18
N HIS A 405 -10.23 -16.78 -9.47
CA HIS A 405 -10.09 -15.39 -9.87
C HIS A 405 -11.36 -14.57 -9.61
N GLY A 406 -11.19 -13.26 -9.45
CA GLY A 406 -12.29 -12.30 -9.45
C GLY A 406 -12.99 -12.21 -10.80
N ASP A 407 -14.17 -11.59 -10.82
CA ASP A 407 -15.12 -11.56 -11.94
C ASP A 407 -15.44 -12.94 -12.56
N PRO A 408 -16.72 -13.37 -12.55
CA PRO A 408 -17.11 -14.69 -13.06
C PRO A 408 -16.98 -14.80 -14.58
N ILE A 409 -17.05 -13.68 -15.31
CA ILE A 409 -17.18 -13.62 -16.76
C ILE A 409 -16.15 -12.66 -17.34
N GLY A 410 -15.34 -13.14 -18.27
CA GLY A 410 -14.47 -12.30 -19.09
C GLY A 410 -13.07 -12.05 -18.53
N VAL A 411 -12.76 -12.52 -17.33
CA VAL A 411 -11.40 -12.54 -16.75
C VAL A 411 -10.76 -13.90 -17.01
N ARG A 412 -9.43 -13.96 -17.06
CA ARG A 412 -8.69 -15.23 -17.14
C ARG A 412 -7.41 -15.17 -16.35
N GLU A 413 -7.00 -16.31 -15.85
CA GLU A 413 -5.66 -16.60 -15.35
C GLU A 413 -4.68 -16.84 -16.51
N VAL A 414 -3.42 -16.50 -16.24
CA VAL A 414 -2.28 -16.62 -17.16
C VAL A 414 -1.02 -17.08 -16.39
N ASP A 415 -0.06 -17.64 -17.13
CA ASP A 415 1.24 -18.09 -16.63
C ASP A 415 2.26 -16.94 -16.62
N SER A 416 1.94 -15.86 -15.90
CA SER A 416 2.81 -14.70 -15.73
C SER A 416 3.20 -14.49 -14.26
N TYR A 417 4.25 -13.71 -14.02
CA TYR A 417 4.65 -13.30 -12.68
C TYR A 417 3.49 -12.62 -11.94
N ASN A 418 3.28 -13.01 -10.69
CA ASN A 418 2.27 -12.44 -9.80
C ASN A 418 2.83 -12.39 -8.38
N SER A 419 2.94 -11.19 -7.81
CA SER A 419 3.54 -10.98 -6.48
C SER A 419 2.77 -11.68 -5.36
N LYS A 420 1.43 -11.74 -5.39
CA LYS A 420 0.63 -12.45 -4.38
C LYS A 420 0.84 -13.96 -4.45
N VAL A 421 0.91 -14.53 -5.66
CA VAL A 421 1.20 -15.96 -5.85
C VAL A 421 2.60 -16.30 -5.35
N GLN A 422 3.60 -15.47 -5.69
CA GLN A 422 4.97 -15.68 -5.24
C GLN A 422 5.15 -15.45 -3.73
N TYR A 423 4.36 -14.56 -3.11
CA TYR A 423 4.31 -14.39 -1.66
C TYR A 423 3.87 -15.67 -0.96
N PHE A 424 2.74 -16.25 -1.40
CA PHE A 424 2.26 -17.50 -0.83
C PHE A 424 3.23 -18.65 -1.09
N ALA A 425 3.77 -18.76 -2.30
CA ALA A 425 4.75 -19.80 -2.61
C ALA A 425 6.03 -19.68 -1.76
N SER A 426 6.51 -18.46 -1.49
CA SER A 426 7.70 -18.25 -0.65
C SER A 426 7.45 -18.56 0.82
N LYS A 427 6.21 -18.40 1.30
CA LYS A 427 5.74 -18.80 2.64
C LYS A 427 5.35 -20.29 2.74
N GLY A 428 5.56 -21.05 1.67
CA GLY A 428 5.40 -22.50 1.64
C GLY A 428 4.01 -23.02 1.28
N TYR A 429 3.12 -22.16 0.80
CA TYR A 429 1.80 -22.55 0.31
C TYR A 429 1.84 -22.95 -1.17
N SER A 430 1.11 -23.99 -1.55
CA SER A 430 0.82 -24.25 -2.97
C SER A 430 -0.41 -23.47 -3.40
N VAL A 431 -0.36 -22.81 -4.56
CA VAL A 431 -1.47 -21.98 -5.06
C VAL A 431 -2.06 -22.58 -6.34
N LEU A 432 -3.35 -22.88 -6.32
CA LEU A 432 -4.10 -23.43 -7.45
C LEU A 432 -5.05 -22.38 -8.02
N ARG A 433 -4.83 -21.96 -9.27
CA ARG A 433 -5.68 -21.02 -10.00
C ARG A 433 -6.31 -21.72 -11.19
N THR A 434 -7.57 -21.41 -11.52
CA THR A 434 -8.34 -22.16 -12.52
C THR A 434 -9.11 -21.22 -13.44
N ASN A 435 -8.99 -21.42 -14.75
CA ASN A 435 -9.88 -20.82 -15.75
C ASN A 435 -11.13 -21.70 -15.88
N PHE A 436 -12.15 -21.38 -15.09
CA PHE A 436 -13.45 -22.04 -15.10
C PHE A 436 -14.36 -21.50 -16.21
N ARG A 437 -15.48 -22.18 -16.50
CA ARG A 437 -16.45 -21.68 -17.49
C ARG A 437 -16.88 -20.25 -17.17
N GLY A 438 -16.83 -19.36 -18.15
CA GLY A 438 -16.96 -17.92 -17.90
C GLY A 438 -15.66 -17.15 -18.16
N SER A 439 -14.49 -17.78 -18.01
CA SER A 439 -13.24 -17.11 -18.29
C SER A 439 -13.11 -16.72 -19.77
N SER A 440 -12.41 -15.62 -20.06
CA SER A 440 -12.18 -15.17 -21.44
C SER A 440 -11.06 -15.96 -22.11
N GLY A 441 -11.02 -15.91 -23.45
CA GLY A 441 -9.89 -16.43 -24.21
C GLY A 441 -10.03 -17.86 -24.68
N PHE A 442 -11.12 -18.53 -24.32
CA PHE A 442 -11.47 -19.90 -24.71
C PHE A 442 -12.70 -19.95 -25.62
N GLY A 443 -13.06 -18.83 -26.24
CA GLY A 443 -14.22 -18.73 -27.13
C GLY A 443 -15.52 -18.31 -26.44
N LYS A 444 -16.45 -17.89 -27.29
CA LYS A 444 -17.72 -17.28 -26.87
C LYS A 444 -18.61 -18.22 -26.08
N ASN A 445 -18.60 -19.52 -26.40
CA ASN A 445 -19.46 -20.48 -25.72
C ASN A 445 -18.95 -20.77 -24.32
N PHE A 446 -17.63 -20.98 -24.17
CA PHE A 446 -17.01 -21.17 -22.86
C PHE A 446 -17.28 -19.95 -21.96
N GLN A 447 -17.03 -18.73 -22.46
CA GLN A 447 -17.29 -17.50 -21.71
C GLN A 447 -18.78 -17.30 -21.38
N LYS A 448 -19.71 -17.58 -22.30
CA LYS A 448 -21.15 -17.44 -22.01
C LYS A 448 -21.67 -18.50 -21.05
N SER A 449 -21.06 -19.68 -21.00
CA SER A 449 -21.53 -20.80 -20.18
C SER A 449 -21.36 -20.61 -18.67
N GLY A 450 -20.63 -19.59 -18.22
CA GLY A 450 -20.59 -19.17 -16.81
C GLY A 450 -21.73 -18.25 -16.39
N ILE A 451 -22.50 -17.68 -17.33
CA ILE A 451 -23.56 -16.71 -17.02
C ILE A 451 -24.64 -17.36 -16.15
N GLY A 452 -24.93 -16.77 -14.99
CA GLY A 452 -25.92 -17.28 -14.04
C GLY A 452 -25.52 -18.59 -13.35
N GLN A 453 -24.24 -18.97 -13.39
CA GLN A 453 -23.72 -20.22 -12.81
C GLN A 453 -23.03 -20.06 -11.45
N PHE A 454 -23.32 -18.95 -10.76
CA PHE A 454 -22.86 -18.69 -9.39
C PHE A 454 -23.30 -19.83 -8.46
N GLY A 455 -22.36 -20.41 -7.73
CA GLY A 455 -22.62 -21.48 -6.78
C GLY A 455 -22.99 -22.81 -7.46
N GLN A 456 -22.85 -22.91 -8.78
CA GLN A 456 -23.34 -24.03 -9.59
C GLN A 456 -22.20 -24.67 -10.39
N LEU A 457 -22.18 -24.46 -11.72
CA LEU A 457 -21.25 -25.10 -12.64
C LEU A 457 -19.84 -24.50 -12.58
N ILE A 458 -19.70 -23.22 -12.22
CA ILE A 458 -18.38 -22.60 -12.02
C ILE A 458 -17.63 -23.30 -10.88
N GLU A 459 -18.28 -23.45 -9.72
CA GLU A 459 -17.68 -24.16 -8.57
C GLU A 459 -17.46 -25.64 -8.86
N LYS A 460 -18.25 -26.24 -9.77
CA LYS A 460 -18.01 -27.62 -10.25
C LYS A 460 -16.70 -27.70 -11.04
N ASP A 461 -16.41 -26.74 -11.92
CA ASP A 461 -15.16 -26.71 -12.68
C ASP A 461 -13.96 -26.54 -11.76
N ILE A 462 -14.05 -25.62 -10.80
CA ILE A 462 -12.99 -25.42 -9.78
C ILE A 462 -12.80 -26.70 -8.96
N THR A 463 -13.88 -27.35 -8.51
CA THR A 463 -13.80 -28.60 -7.75
C THR A 463 -13.20 -29.73 -8.57
N THR A 464 -13.46 -29.77 -9.88
CA THR A 464 -12.84 -30.75 -10.80
C THR A 464 -11.33 -30.57 -10.84
N ALA A 465 -10.86 -29.33 -10.96
CA ALA A 465 -9.44 -29.01 -10.90
C ALA A 465 -8.81 -29.38 -9.55
N VAL A 466 -9.48 -29.06 -8.44
CA VAL A 466 -9.04 -29.42 -7.08
C VAL A 466 -8.91 -30.94 -6.94
N ASN A 467 -9.92 -31.71 -7.36
CA ASN A 467 -9.88 -33.18 -7.28
C ASN A 467 -8.72 -33.77 -8.09
N TYR A 468 -8.50 -33.26 -9.30
CA TYR A 468 -7.40 -33.72 -10.14
C TYR A 468 -6.04 -33.46 -9.48
N ILE A 469 -5.85 -32.26 -8.91
CA ILE A 469 -4.61 -31.87 -8.23
C ILE A 469 -4.41 -32.66 -6.94
N SER A 470 -5.42 -32.80 -6.09
CA SER A 470 -5.33 -33.55 -4.82
C SER A 470 -5.17 -35.06 -5.00
N ASN A 471 -5.54 -35.61 -6.17
CA ASN A 471 -5.23 -37.00 -6.52
C ASN A 471 -3.77 -37.19 -6.93
N LYS A 472 -3.11 -36.14 -7.43
CA LYS A 472 -1.72 -36.18 -7.91
C LYS A 472 -0.72 -35.77 -6.82
N TYR A 473 -1.12 -34.85 -5.96
CA TYR A 473 -0.29 -34.26 -4.91
C TYR A 473 -0.98 -34.37 -3.55
N HIS A 474 -0.21 -34.66 -2.51
CA HIS A 474 -0.73 -34.76 -1.16
C HIS A 474 -0.62 -33.41 -0.44
N TYR A 475 -1.72 -33.00 0.19
CA TYR A 475 -1.80 -31.79 1.02
C TYR A 475 -2.42 -32.16 2.37
N THR A 476 -1.84 -31.62 3.45
CA THR A 476 -2.35 -31.78 4.81
C THR A 476 -3.58 -30.92 5.02
N HIS A 477 -3.60 -29.73 4.42
CA HIS A 477 -4.71 -28.79 4.50
C HIS A 477 -5.05 -28.23 3.13
N THR A 478 -6.32 -27.88 2.93
CA THR A 478 -6.76 -27.15 1.75
C THR A 478 -7.66 -25.99 2.19
N CYS A 479 -7.38 -24.79 1.71
CA CYS A 479 -8.22 -23.62 1.94
C CYS A 479 -8.59 -22.95 0.63
N SER A 480 -9.76 -22.32 0.59
CA SER A 480 -10.17 -21.49 -0.54
C SER A 480 -9.93 -20.01 -0.23
N ILE A 481 -9.28 -19.30 -1.14
CA ILE A 481 -8.92 -17.89 -0.99
C ILE A 481 -9.24 -17.10 -2.25
N GLY A 482 -9.99 -16.01 -2.18
CA GLY A 482 -10.28 -15.23 -3.39
C GLY A 482 -10.83 -13.84 -3.11
N ALA A 483 -10.79 -13.00 -4.14
CA ALA A 483 -11.29 -11.63 -4.11
C ALA A 483 -12.48 -11.44 -5.06
N SER A 484 -13.40 -10.51 -4.75
CA SER A 484 -14.57 -10.23 -5.61
C SER A 484 -15.45 -11.49 -5.77
N TYR A 485 -15.75 -11.88 -7.01
CA TYR A 485 -16.35 -13.19 -7.31
C TYR A 485 -15.57 -14.35 -6.69
N GLY A 486 -14.23 -14.30 -6.72
CA GLY A 486 -13.39 -15.31 -6.08
C GLY A 486 -13.62 -15.37 -4.56
N GLY A 487 -13.96 -14.25 -3.92
CA GLY A 487 -14.37 -14.22 -2.51
C GLY A 487 -15.69 -14.94 -2.28
N TYR A 488 -16.71 -14.66 -3.11
CA TYR A 488 -17.97 -15.42 -3.13
C TYR A 488 -17.73 -16.92 -3.36
N SER A 489 -16.98 -17.25 -4.41
CA SER A 489 -16.70 -18.63 -4.83
C SER A 489 -15.95 -19.39 -3.73
N SER A 490 -15.00 -18.75 -3.04
CA SER A 490 -14.29 -19.36 -1.91
C SER A 490 -15.25 -19.80 -0.80
N VAL A 491 -16.21 -18.95 -0.42
CA VAL A 491 -17.23 -19.34 0.58
C VAL A 491 -18.10 -20.47 0.05
N MET A 492 -18.51 -20.40 -1.23
CA MET A 492 -19.37 -21.43 -1.85
C MET A 492 -18.68 -22.79 -2.00
N LEU A 493 -17.37 -22.83 -2.29
CA LEU A 493 -16.59 -24.06 -2.37
C LEU A 493 -16.60 -24.80 -1.03
N ALA A 494 -16.37 -24.09 0.08
CA ALA A 494 -16.45 -24.66 1.43
C ALA A 494 -17.87 -25.07 1.83
N ILE A 495 -18.91 -24.34 1.38
CA ILE A 495 -20.32 -24.73 1.60
C ILE A 495 -20.68 -26.03 0.87
N LYS A 496 -20.20 -26.19 -0.38
CA LYS A 496 -20.57 -27.33 -1.24
C LYS A 496 -19.75 -28.57 -0.95
N HIS A 497 -18.50 -28.39 -0.53
CA HIS A 497 -17.55 -29.46 -0.27
C HIS A 497 -16.87 -29.27 1.09
N PRO A 498 -17.63 -29.27 2.21
CA PRO A 498 -17.09 -29.03 3.54
C PRO A 498 -16.04 -30.07 3.97
N GLU A 499 -16.02 -31.23 3.33
CA GLU A 499 -15.02 -32.29 3.54
C GLU A 499 -13.66 -31.99 2.90
N LYS A 500 -13.58 -31.00 2.00
CA LYS A 500 -12.36 -30.67 1.24
C LYS A 500 -11.63 -29.46 1.75
N TYR A 501 -12.29 -28.57 2.48
CA TYR A 501 -11.74 -27.28 2.88
C TYR A 501 -11.63 -27.20 4.40
N ASP A 502 -10.50 -26.73 4.87
CA ASP A 502 -10.21 -26.51 6.29
C ASP A 502 -10.40 -25.04 6.70
N CYS A 503 -10.35 -24.11 5.74
CA CYS A 503 -10.53 -22.68 5.99
C CYS A 503 -10.93 -21.88 4.73
N VAL A 504 -11.44 -20.66 4.95
CA VAL A 504 -11.85 -19.73 3.88
C VAL A 504 -11.26 -18.35 4.12
N VAL A 505 -10.72 -17.73 3.07
CA VAL A 505 -10.35 -16.31 3.05
C VAL A 505 -11.10 -15.62 1.91
N ALA A 506 -12.05 -14.77 2.25
CA ALA A 506 -12.94 -14.14 1.28
C ALA A 506 -12.81 -12.61 1.33
N MET A 507 -12.27 -12.04 0.25
CA MET A 507 -11.88 -10.64 0.16
C MET A 507 -12.84 -9.90 -0.79
N PHE A 508 -13.30 -8.71 -0.42
CA PHE A 508 -14.13 -7.83 -1.25
C PHE A 508 -15.29 -8.58 -1.94
N GLY A 509 -15.92 -9.53 -1.24
CA GLY A 509 -16.82 -10.52 -1.85
C GLY A 509 -18.30 -10.12 -1.81
N ILE A 510 -19.08 -10.73 -2.71
CA ILE A 510 -20.52 -10.52 -2.84
C ILE A 510 -21.25 -11.73 -2.24
N TYR A 511 -21.86 -11.60 -1.06
CA TYR A 511 -22.39 -12.75 -0.31
C TYR A 511 -23.92 -12.86 -0.26
N ASP A 512 -24.62 -11.86 -0.81
CA ASP A 512 -26.09 -11.75 -0.82
C ASP A 512 -26.51 -11.36 -2.25
N LEU A 513 -26.76 -12.34 -3.12
CA LEU A 513 -27.03 -12.05 -4.53
C LEU A 513 -28.32 -11.22 -4.74
N PRO A 514 -29.42 -11.43 -3.98
CA PRO A 514 -30.58 -10.54 -4.02
C PRO A 514 -30.28 -9.07 -3.66
N LEU A 515 -29.27 -8.80 -2.82
CA LEU A 515 -28.88 -7.43 -2.47
C LEU A 515 -28.39 -6.65 -3.69
N LEU A 516 -27.72 -7.29 -4.65
CA LEU A 516 -27.24 -6.63 -5.88
C LEU A 516 -28.36 -5.90 -6.64
N PHE A 517 -29.59 -6.42 -6.61
CA PHE A 517 -30.75 -5.84 -7.30
C PHE A 517 -31.47 -4.74 -6.51
N ASN A 518 -31.17 -4.62 -5.22
CA ASN A 518 -31.91 -3.79 -4.26
C ASN A 518 -31.06 -2.71 -3.58
N GLU A 519 -29.75 -2.79 -3.69
CA GLU A 519 -28.83 -1.79 -3.18
C GLU A 519 -28.86 -0.49 -4.01
N GLY A 520 -28.65 0.68 -3.38
CA GLY A 520 -28.45 1.98 -4.04
C GLY A 520 -29.50 2.42 -5.10
N ASN A 521 -29.16 3.46 -5.88
CA ASN A 521 -29.99 3.96 -7.00
C ASN A 521 -30.17 2.95 -8.16
N TYR A 522 -29.66 1.70 -8.03
CA TYR A 522 -29.74 0.60 -9.01
C TYR A 522 -31.18 0.15 -9.30
N ARG A 523 -32.14 0.50 -8.43
CA ARG A 523 -33.59 0.30 -8.67
C ARG A 523 -34.14 1.03 -9.90
N SER A 524 -33.48 2.11 -10.36
CA SER A 524 -34.09 3.06 -11.30
C SER A 524 -33.75 2.85 -12.78
N LYS A 525 -32.74 2.01 -13.11
CA LYS A 525 -32.24 1.87 -14.49
C LYS A 525 -32.33 0.42 -14.99
N PRO A 526 -33.25 0.11 -15.92
CA PRO A 526 -33.39 -1.23 -16.51
C PRO A 526 -32.07 -1.83 -17.03
N GLU A 527 -31.20 -1.00 -17.62
CA GLU A 527 -29.91 -1.46 -18.16
C GLU A 527 -28.95 -2.00 -17.09
N GLN A 528 -28.95 -1.40 -15.89
CA GLN A 528 -28.09 -1.88 -14.80
C GLN A 528 -28.61 -3.20 -14.24
N ARG A 529 -29.94 -3.37 -14.13
CA ARG A 529 -30.55 -4.65 -13.76
C ARG A 529 -30.23 -5.75 -14.76
N LYS A 530 -30.30 -5.44 -16.06
CA LYS A 530 -29.92 -6.35 -17.14
C LYS A 530 -28.45 -6.75 -17.07
N ALA A 531 -27.56 -5.82 -16.71
CA ALA A 531 -26.14 -6.12 -16.50
C ALA A 531 -25.89 -7.06 -15.31
N ILE A 532 -26.57 -6.84 -14.18
CA ILE A 532 -26.49 -7.73 -13.01
C ILE A 532 -27.07 -9.10 -13.35
N ALA A 533 -28.24 -9.15 -14.01
CA ALA A 533 -28.87 -10.40 -14.40
C ALA A 533 -28.01 -11.22 -15.37
N LYS A 534 -27.22 -10.56 -16.21
CA LYS A 534 -26.23 -11.22 -17.08
C LYS A 534 -25.06 -11.86 -16.31
N LEU A 535 -24.82 -11.46 -15.06
CA LEU A 535 -23.79 -12.06 -14.21
C LEU A 535 -24.38 -13.19 -13.35
N VAL A 536 -25.39 -12.86 -12.55
CA VAL A 536 -25.92 -13.77 -11.50
C VAL A 536 -27.21 -14.49 -11.88
N GLY A 537 -27.83 -14.16 -13.01
CA GLY A 537 -29.18 -14.62 -13.39
C GLY A 537 -30.27 -13.62 -13.00
N GLU A 538 -31.49 -13.82 -13.51
CA GLU A 538 -32.62 -12.94 -13.22
C GLU A 538 -32.96 -12.92 -11.71
N TYR A 539 -33.47 -11.78 -11.25
CA TYR A 539 -33.91 -11.64 -9.86
C TYR A 539 -35.01 -12.66 -9.56
N SER A 540 -34.72 -13.58 -8.64
CA SER A 540 -35.60 -14.65 -8.21
C SER A 540 -35.26 -15.05 -6.77
N ASP A 541 -36.17 -15.76 -6.11
CA ASP A 541 -35.89 -16.32 -4.79
C ASP A 541 -34.80 -17.42 -4.85
N ASP A 542 -34.60 -18.05 -6.01
CA ASP A 542 -33.55 -19.08 -6.22
C ASP A 542 -32.14 -18.53 -5.97
N LEU A 543 -31.91 -17.23 -6.17
CA LEU A 543 -30.64 -16.58 -5.84
C LEU A 543 -30.28 -16.71 -4.36
N LYS A 544 -31.28 -16.88 -3.47
CA LYS A 544 -31.05 -17.10 -2.04
C LYS A 544 -30.40 -18.44 -1.78
N GLU A 545 -30.75 -19.48 -2.54
CA GLU A 545 -30.23 -20.85 -2.40
C GLU A 545 -28.73 -20.96 -2.73
N VAL A 546 -28.20 -19.97 -3.45
CA VAL A 546 -26.77 -19.85 -3.79
C VAL A 546 -26.14 -18.59 -3.18
N SER A 547 -26.77 -17.96 -2.18
CA SER A 547 -26.20 -16.82 -1.45
C SER A 547 -25.66 -17.28 -0.10
N PRO A 548 -24.36 -17.10 0.19
CA PRO A 548 -23.76 -17.50 1.47
C PRO A 548 -24.51 -17.01 2.72
N VAL A 549 -25.11 -15.82 2.68
CA VAL A 549 -25.90 -15.30 3.82
C VAL A 549 -27.11 -16.18 4.19
N ASN A 550 -27.63 -17.00 3.27
CA ASN A 550 -28.74 -17.92 3.54
C ASN A 550 -28.27 -19.36 3.83
N LEU A 551 -26.96 -19.61 3.80
CA LEU A 551 -26.37 -20.94 3.90
C LEU A 551 -25.42 -21.08 5.11
N ILE A 552 -25.61 -20.25 6.12
CA ILE A 552 -24.74 -20.13 7.31
C ILE A 552 -24.50 -21.47 8.01
N ASP A 553 -25.52 -22.31 8.10
CA ASP A 553 -25.41 -23.62 8.76
C ASP A 553 -24.42 -24.55 8.07
N LYS A 554 -24.20 -24.37 6.76
CA LYS A 554 -23.26 -25.18 5.96
C LYS A 554 -21.81 -24.67 6.07
N ILE A 555 -21.58 -23.47 6.58
CA ILE A 555 -20.24 -22.93 6.81
C ILE A 555 -19.73 -23.46 8.15
N ASN A 556 -18.81 -24.42 8.11
CA ASN A 556 -18.30 -25.11 9.31
C ASN A 556 -16.78 -24.99 9.50
N VAL A 557 -16.14 -24.13 8.71
CA VAL A 557 -14.70 -23.88 8.73
C VAL A 557 -14.43 -22.44 9.19
N PRO A 558 -13.26 -22.16 9.78
CA PRO A 558 -12.83 -20.80 10.06
C PRO A 558 -12.85 -19.95 8.78
N ILE A 559 -13.38 -18.73 8.89
CA ILE A 559 -13.50 -17.80 7.77
C ILE A 559 -12.94 -16.41 8.11
N LEU A 560 -12.11 -15.89 7.23
CA LEU A 560 -11.64 -14.50 7.24
C LEU A 560 -12.39 -13.70 6.17
N LEU A 561 -13.09 -12.64 6.58
CA LEU A 561 -13.77 -11.70 5.71
C LEU A 561 -12.99 -10.38 5.63
N ILE A 562 -12.59 -9.97 4.42
CA ILE A 562 -11.85 -8.71 4.21
C ILE A 562 -12.67 -7.80 3.29
N ALA A 563 -12.76 -6.51 3.59
CA ALA A 563 -13.41 -5.53 2.71
C ALA A 563 -12.86 -4.11 2.88
N GLY A 564 -13.15 -3.24 1.92
CA GLY A 564 -12.97 -1.80 2.01
C GLY A 564 -14.28 -1.09 2.36
N ASP A 565 -14.23 -0.02 3.14
CA ASP A 565 -15.41 0.75 3.53
C ASP A 565 -15.94 1.71 2.44
N GLU A 566 -15.17 1.95 1.39
CA GLU A 566 -15.55 2.74 0.21
C GLU A 566 -15.74 1.86 -1.04
N ASP A 567 -15.86 0.53 -0.87
CA ASP A 567 -16.14 -0.38 -1.99
C ASP A 567 -17.53 -0.11 -2.57
N SER A 568 -17.58 0.19 -3.87
CA SER A 568 -18.82 0.45 -4.63
C SER A 568 -19.20 -0.69 -5.58
N THR A 569 -18.37 -1.74 -5.65
CA THR A 569 -18.60 -2.95 -6.43
C THR A 569 -19.16 -4.06 -5.54
N ALA A 570 -18.42 -4.41 -4.48
CA ALA A 570 -18.86 -5.32 -3.44
C ALA A 570 -18.93 -4.52 -2.14
N VAL A 571 -20.01 -3.75 -2.03
CA VAL A 571 -20.28 -2.89 -0.88
C VAL A 571 -20.02 -3.58 0.45
N ILE A 572 -19.66 -2.78 1.45
CA ILE A 572 -19.37 -3.30 2.78
C ILE A 572 -20.55 -4.06 3.41
N GLU A 573 -21.78 -3.76 2.97
CA GLU A 573 -22.99 -4.44 3.46
C GLU A 573 -22.99 -5.95 3.20
N HIS A 574 -22.41 -6.43 2.09
CA HIS A 574 -22.26 -7.87 1.87
C HIS A 574 -21.44 -8.51 2.99
N THR A 575 -20.28 -7.94 3.28
CA THR A 575 -19.35 -8.41 4.31
C THR A 575 -19.98 -8.31 5.70
N ASN A 576 -20.63 -7.18 6.02
CA ASN A 576 -21.27 -6.97 7.31
C ASN A 576 -22.43 -7.94 7.57
N ARG A 577 -23.26 -8.21 6.57
CA ARG A 577 -24.36 -9.19 6.69
C ARG A 577 -23.84 -10.59 6.97
N LEU A 578 -22.88 -11.05 6.17
CA LEU A 578 -22.31 -12.39 6.35
C LEU A 578 -21.61 -12.50 7.71
N TYR A 579 -20.79 -11.50 8.08
CA TYR A 579 -20.13 -11.46 9.38
C TYR A 579 -21.12 -11.50 10.55
N TYR A 580 -22.16 -10.66 10.52
CA TYR A 580 -23.20 -10.62 11.54
C TYR A 580 -23.89 -11.98 11.71
N LEU A 581 -24.27 -12.62 10.59
CA LEU A 581 -24.97 -13.90 10.61
C LEU A 581 -24.07 -15.04 11.09
N LEU A 582 -22.80 -15.07 10.68
CA LEU A 582 -21.81 -16.04 11.16
C LEU A 582 -21.60 -15.90 12.67
N LYS A 583 -21.40 -14.68 13.19
CA LYS A 583 -21.28 -14.43 14.64
C LYS A 583 -22.53 -14.84 15.40
N LYS A 584 -23.72 -14.51 14.89
CA LYS A 584 -25.00 -14.90 15.50
C LYS A 584 -25.16 -16.43 15.62
N HIS A 585 -24.59 -17.19 14.69
CA HIS A 585 -24.60 -18.66 14.72
C HIS A 585 -23.34 -19.27 15.36
N ASN A 586 -22.57 -18.47 16.10
CA ASN A 586 -21.34 -18.89 16.80
C ASN A 586 -20.31 -19.56 15.86
N LYS A 587 -20.24 -19.13 14.60
CA LYS A 587 -19.22 -19.60 13.66
C LYS A 587 -17.88 -18.91 13.92
N ASP A 588 -16.78 -19.60 13.64
CA ASP A 588 -15.43 -19.04 13.74
C ASP A 588 -15.17 -18.07 12.57
N VAL A 589 -15.35 -16.77 12.83
CA VAL A 589 -15.18 -15.72 11.83
C VAL A 589 -14.32 -14.58 12.36
N GLU A 590 -13.37 -14.14 11.53
CA GLU A 590 -12.59 -12.90 11.67
C GLU A 590 -12.99 -11.92 10.56
N GLN A 591 -12.94 -10.61 10.84
CA GLN A 591 -13.26 -9.56 9.88
C GLN A 591 -12.17 -8.48 9.91
N LEU A 592 -11.73 -8.05 8.74
CA LEU A 592 -10.81 -6.93 8.56
C LEU A 592 -11.40 -5.91 7.58
N ILE A 593 -11.61 -4.68 8.06
CA ILE A 593 -12.14 -3.57 7.25
C ILE A 593 -11.05 -2.51 7.07
N TYR A 594 -10.78 -2.19 5.81
CA TYR A 594 -9.86 -1.13 5.42
C TYR A 594 -10.58 0.20 5.20
N LYS A 595 -10.03 1.28 5.76
CA LYS A 595 -10.57 2.64 5.68
C LYS A 595 -10.09 3.37 4.43
N GLY A 596 -11.01 4.03 3.72
CA GLY A 596 -10.70 4.76 2.49
C GLY A 596 -10.28 3.83 1.34
N VAL A 597 -10.70 2.56 1.40
CA VAL A 597 -10.34 1.54 0.40
C VAL A 597 -11.60 1.12 -0.36
N GLY A 598 -11.48 1.08 -1.69
CA GLY A 598 -12.53 0.62 -2.59
C GLY A 598 -12.47 -0.89 -2.83
N HIS A 599 -12.71 -1.30 -4.08
CA HIS A 599 -12.63 -2.71 -4.51
C HIS A 599 -11.17 -3.17 -4.71
N GLY A 600 -10.41 -3.20 -3.61
CA GLY A 600 -8.97 -3.51 -3.59
C GLY A 600 -8.08 -2.31 -3.26
N HIS A 601 -6.82 -2.60 -2.94
CA HIS A 601 -5.83 -1.62 -2.48
C HIS A 601 -5.31 -0.74 -3.63
N ARG A 602 -5.07 0.55 -3.33
CA ARG A 602 -4.47 1.52 -4.27
C ARG A 602 -2.96 1.72 -4.05
N ILE A 603 -2.42 1.19 -2.96
CA ILE A 603 -1.02 1.35 -2.55
C ILE A 603 -0.50 0.04 -1.98
N TRP A 604 0.80 -0.21 -2.15
CA TRP A 604 1.46 -1.45 -1.70
C TRP A 604 1.46 -1.67 -0.20
N TYR A 605 1.30 -0.62 0.61
CA TYR A 605 1.10 -0.77 2.05
C TYR A 605 -0.13 -1.65 2.35
N GLY A 606 -1.20 -1.49 1.57
CA GLY A 606 -2.42 -2.26 1.72
C GLY A 606 -2.25 -3.73 1.39
N ASP A 607 -1.66 -4.02 0.22
CA ASP A 607 -1.39 -5.40 -0.18
C ASP A 607 -0.46 -6.11 0.80
N ARG A 608 0.60 -5.46 1.28
CA ARG A 608 1.50 -6.04 2.30
C ARG A 608 0.76 -6.38 3.60
N HIS A 609 -0.05 -5.45 4.09
CA HIS A 609 -0.83 -5.67 5.30
C HIS A 609 -1.85 -6.79 5.12
N GLU A 610 -2.55 -6.83 3.99
CA GLU A 610 -3.53 -7.87 3.67
C GLU A 610 -2.87 -9.25 3.64
N MET A 611 -1.74 -9.39 2.94
CA MET A 611 -1.02 -10.66 2.84
C MET A 611 -0.45 -11.12 4.18
N ALA A 612 0.11 -10.22 4.99
CA ALA A 612 0.60 -10.53 6.33
C ALA A 612 -0.52 -11.02 7.26
N TYR A 613 -1.68 -10.34 7.23
CA TYR A 613 -2.84 -10.72 8.06
C TYR A 613 -3.43 -12.06 7.62
N ILE A 614 -3.44 -12.35 6.32
CA ILE A 614 -3.88 -13.64 5.78
C ILE A 614 -2.91 -14.76 6.20
N ASP A 615 -1.59 -14.56 6.12
CA ASP A 615 -0.61 -15.54 6.58
C ASP A 615 -0.80 -15.87 8.08
N ASP A 616 -0.95 -14.85 8.93
CA ASP A 616 -1.24 -15.04 10.36
C ASP A 616 -2.56 -15.81 10.59
N PHE A 617 -3.63 -15.48 9.85
CA PHE A 617 -4.88 -16.22 9.91
C PHE A 617 -4.69 -17.70 9.55
N LEU A 618 -4.01 -18.01 8.45
CA LEU A 618 -3.75 -19.38 8.01
C LEU A 618 -2.94 -20.16 9.05
N ILE A 619 -1.85 -19.58 9.56
CA ILE A 619 -1.01 -20.20 10.58
C ILE A 619 -1.82 -20.51 11.85
N LYS A 620 -2.60 -19.55 12.36
CA LYS A 620 -3.41 -19.74 13.58
C LYS A 620 -4.47 -20.81 13.40
N LYS A 621 -5.25 -20.75 12.31
CA LYS A 621 -6.43 -21.62 12.13
C LYS A 621 -6.05 -23.04 11.76
N LEU A 622 -5.01 -23.21 10.96
CA LEU A 622 -4.50 -24.53 10.57
C LEU A 622 -3.48 -25.09 11.56
N LYS A 623 -3.07 -24.31 12.57
CA LYS A 623 -2.04 -24.67 13.57
C LYS A 623 -0.73 -25.09 12.87
N LEU A 624 -0.33 -24.32 11.87
CA LEU A 624 0.91 -24.57 11.14
C LEU A 624 2.10 -24.36 12.07
N ASN A 625 3.19 -25.10 11.80
CA ASN A 625 4.45 -24.82 12.49
C ASN A 625 4.91 -23.40 12.19
N PRO A 626 5.54 -22.71 13.16
CA PRO A 626 6.19 -21.43 12.89
C PRO A 626 7.16 -21.56 11.72
N HIS A 627 7.33 -20.46 10.98
CA HIS A 627 8.33 -20.41 9.93
C HIS A 627 9.72 -20.70 10.52
N GLN A 628 10.60 -21.28 9.70
CA GLN A 628 11.96 -21.61 10.11
C GLN A 628 12.75 -20.34 10.47
N ASP A 629 13.83 -20.46 11.25
CA ASP A 629 14.64 -19.33 11.73
C ASP A 629 15.11 -18.37 10.62
N GLU A 630 15.25 -18.85 9.39
CA GLU A 630 15.59 -18.02 8.23
C GLU A 630 14.52 -16.94 7.93
N PHE A 631 13.24 -17.21 8.18
CA PHE A 631 12.12 -16.28 7.95
C PHE A 631 11.92 -15.27 9.09
N LYS A 632 12.68 -15.38 10.18
CA LYS A 632 12.51 -14.56 11.39
C LYS A 632 12.49 -13.06 11.11
N LEU A 633 13.30 -12.56 10.18
CA LEU A 633 13.29 -11.15 9.78
C LEU A 633 12.01 -10.75 9.04
N VAL A 634 11.51 -11.62 8.16
CA VAL A 634 10.24 -11.41 7.44
C VAL A 634 9.09 -11.32 8.45
N ASP A 635 9.03 -12.28 9.38
CA ASP A 635 7.96 -12.34 10.38
C ASP A 635 7.97 -11.12 11.31
N ILE A 636 9.16 -10.64 11.71
CA ILE A 636 9.28 -9.40 12.49
C ILE A 636 8.74 -8.19 11.71
N GLU A 637 9.07 -8.05 10.43
CA GLU A 637 8.61 -6.92 9.61
C GLU A 637 7.08 -6.93 9.46
N GLU A 638 6.50 -8.10 9.21
CA GLU A 638 5.06 -8.30 9.06
C GLU A 638 4.31 -8.08 10.38
N ASP A 639 4.78 -8.65 11.48
CA ASP A 639 4.17 -8.46 12.80
C ASP A 639 4.20 -6.97 13.19
N LYS A 640 5.32 -6.26 12.94
CA LYS A 640 5.39 -4.82 13.17
C LYS A 640 4.47 -4.02 12.27
N LEU A 641 4.37 -4.39 10.99
CA LEU A 641 3.46 -3.77 10.03
C LEU A 641 2.01 -3.85 10.55
N LEU A 642 1.59 -5.03 11.02
CA LEU A 642 0.27 -5.25 11.59
C LEU A 642 0.08 -4.47 12.91
N ALA A 643 1.04 -4.57 13.85
CA ALA A 643 0.98 -3.88 15.13
C ALA A 643 0.81 -2.36 14.96
N TYR A 644 1.66 -1.72 14.16
CA TYR A 644 1.59 -0.28 13.92
C TYR A 644 0.32 0.15 13.17
N SER A 645 -0.21 -0.71 12.30
CA SER A 645 -1.48 -0.44 11.61
C SER A 645 -2.66 -0.37 12.58
N PHE A 646 -2.77 -1.35 13.49
CA PHE A 646 -3.78 -1.36 14.54
C PHE A 646 -3.55 -0.29 15.61
N SER A 647 -2.30 0.11 15.87
CA SER A 647 -1.98 1.21 16.80
C SER A 647 -2.44 2.58 16.27
N LYS A 648 -2.11 2.88 15.00
CA LYS A 648 -2.41 4.18 14.38
C LYS A 648 -3.90 4.34 14.07
N GLY A 649 -4.57 3.28 13.63
CA GLY A 649 -6.00 3.31 13.33
C GLY A 649 -6.38 4.07 12.06
N THR A 650 -5.39 4.44 11.23
CA THR A 650 -5.57 5.26 10.01
C THR A 650 -6.01 4.43 8.82
N TYR A 651 -5.54 3.18 8.72
CA TYR A 651 -5.76 2.30 7.57
C TYR A 651 -6.72 1.15 7.91
N VAL A 652 -6.63 0.61 9.12
CA VAL A 652 -7.61 -0.27 9.74
C VAL A 652 -8.07 0.38 11.05
N SER A 653 -9.18 -0.06 11.66
CA SER A 653 -9.61 0.48 12.95
C SER A 653 -8.61 0.15 14.07
N LYS A 654 -8.50 1.04 15.07
CA LYS A 654 -7.65 0.78 16.22
C LYS A 654 -8.09 -0.50 16.93
N ASN A 655 -7.13 -1.34 17.31
CA ASN A 655 -7.40 -2.55 18.07
C ASN A 655 -6.20 -2.85 18.97
N VAL A 656 -6.33 -2.52 20.25
CA VAL A 656 -5.23 -2.61 21.23
C VAL A 656 -4.86 -4.08 21.50
N ASP A 657 -5.82 -5.00 21.43
CA ASP A 657 -5.57 -6.43 21.63
C ASP A 657 -4.74 -7.01 20.46
N LEU A 658 -5.11 -6.69 19.22
CA LEU A 658 -4.33 -7.10 18.03
C LEU A 658 -2.98 -6.40 17.97
N GLU A 659 -2.92 -5.10 18.28
CA GLU A 659 -1.66 -4.34 18.41
C GLU A 659 -0.70 -5.06 19.37
N THR A 660 -1.16 -5.35 20.58
CA THR A 660 -0.36 -6.00 21.63
C THR A 660 0.01 -7.43 21.24
N TYR A 661 -0.90 -8.17 20.62
CA TYR A 661 -0.64 -9.51 20.09
C TYR A 661 0.51 -9.52 19.08
N TYR A 662 0.51 -8.62 18.11
CA TYR A 662 1.55 -8.57 17.09
C TYR A 662 2.88 -8.01 17.63
N PHE A 663 2.86 -7.00 18.50
CA PHE A 663 4.08 -6.59 19.21
C PHE A 663 4.68 -7.73 20.03
N LYS A 664 3.85 -8.54 20.67
CA LYS A 664 4.32 -9.73 21.41
C LYS A 664 4.99 -10.74 20.48
N LYS A 665 4.44 -11.02 19.30
CA LYS A 665 5.09 -11.92 18.33
C LYS A 665 6.44 -11.38 17.85
N ALA A 666 6.51 -10.11 17.43
CA ALA A 666 7.77 -9.48 17.03
C ALA A 666 8.81 -9.45 18.17
N ALA A 667 8.38 -9.19 19.41
CA ALA A 667 9.24 -9.20 20.59
C ALA A 667 9.80 -10.61 20.90
N LEU A 668 8.98 -11.66 20.77
CA LEU A 668 9.42 -13.05 20.92
C LEU A 668 10.43 -13.44 19.83
N ASN A 669 10.31 -12.84 18.64
CA ASN A 669 11.28 -12.95 17.57
C ASN A 669 12.49 -12.02 17.73
N GLY A 670 12.67 -11.33 18.86
CA GLY A 670 13.91 -10.62 19.15
C GLY A 670 13.96 -9.15 18.71
N ASP A 671 12.85 -8.58 18.22
CA ASP A 671 12.83 -7.15 17.86
C ASP A 671 12.79 -6.27 19.11
N ALA A 672 13.86 -5.52 19.34
CA ALA A 672 14.03 -4.71 20.54
C ALA A 672 13.04 -3.53 20.63
N ALA A 673 12.52 -3.03 19.50
CA ALA A 673 11.47 -2.01 19.50
C ALA A 673 10.11 -2.58 19.91
N ALA A 674 9.75 -3.74 19.39
CA ALA A 674 8.55 -4.46 19.79
C ALA A 674 8.62 -4.91 21.26
N MET A 675 9.80 -5.27 21.77
CA MET A 675 10.00 -5.54 23.21
C MET A 675 9.72 -4.31 24.08
N ASN A 676 10.17 -3.12 23.64
CA ASN A 676 9.84 -1.86 24.31
C ASN A 676 8.32 -1.60 24.29
N ASP A 677 7.69 -1.76 23.13
CA ASP A 677 6.25 -1.50 22.97
C ASP A 677 5.41 -2.50 23.81
N LEU A 678 5.85 -3.76 23.90
CA LEU A 678 5.26 -4.76 24.78
C LEU A 678 5.49 -4.44 26.27
N ALA A 679 6.66 -3.92 26.64
CA ALA A 679 6.93 -3.46 28.01
C ALA A 679 6.00 -2.31 28.42
N VAL A 680 5.80 -1.33 27.53
CA VAL A 680 4.82 -0.24 27.70
C VAL A 680 3.41 -0.81 27.86
N ALA A 681 3.04 -1.84 27.09
CA ALA A 681 1.74 -2.48 27.22
C ALA A 681 1.53 -3.11 28.60
N TYR A 682 2.53 -3.82 29.14
CA TYR A 682 2.50 -4.34 30.51
C TYR A 682 2.55 -3.24 31.59
N GLU A 683 3.27 -2.14 31.37
CA GLU A 683 3.38 -1.03 32.33
C GLU A 683 2.04 -0.33 32.56
N TYR A 684 1.29 -0.11 31.47
CA TYR A 684 0.03 0.64 31.48
C TYR A 684 -1.22 -0.24 31.34
N GLY A 685 -1.09 -1.55 31.23
CA GLY A 685 -2.22 -2.47 31.03
C GLY A 685 -2.95 -2.29 29.69
N LYS A 686 -2.23 -1.93 28.61
CA LYS A 686 -2.83 -1.69 27.29
C LYS A 686 -3.04 -3.00 26.53
N GLY A 687 -4.28 -3.49 26.44
CA GLY A 687 -4.62 -4.74 25.75
C GLY A 687 -4.07 -6.01 26.42
N ILE A 688 -3.48 -5.86 27.61
CA ILE A 688 -2.93 -6.93 28.44
C ILE A 688 -3.02 -6.50 29.91
N GLU A 689 -3.07 -7.45 30.82
CA GLU A 689 -3.07 -7.16 32.26
C GLU A 689 -1.79 -6.41 32.67
N LYS A 690 -1.95 -5.32 33.43
CA LYS A 690 -0.84 -4.52 33.95
C LYS A 690 0.08 -5.39 34.80
N ASN A 691 1.36 -5.47 34.43
CA ASN A 691 2.36 -6.26 35.13
C ASN A 691 3.73 -5.59 35.05
N LEU A 692 4.03 -4.77 36.04
CA LEU A 692 5.23 -3.94 36.09
C LEU A 692 6.52 -4.76 36.15
N LYS A 693 6.49 -5.94 36.79
CA LYS A 693 7.64 -6.85 36.81
C LYS A 693 7.95 -7.35 35.39
N LEU A 694 6.94 -7.79 34.64
CA LEU A 694 7.12 -8.18 33.25
C LEU A 694 7.52 -6.98 32.38
N ALA A 695 6.97 -5.79 32.62
CA ALA A 695 7.38 -4.57 31.93
C ALA A 695 8.89 -4.32 32.11
N MET A 696 9.40 -4.37 33.34
CA MET A 696 10.84 -4.24 33.62
C MET A 696 11.67 -5.31 32.93
N GLU A 697 11.26 -6.58 32.99
CA GLU A 697 11.97 -7.69 32.32
C GLU A 697 12.05 -7.48 30.79
N TRP A 698 10.99 -6.95 30.17
CA TRP A 698 10.98 -6.64 28.74
C TRP A 698 11.77 -5.37 28.40
N TYR A 699 11.72 -4.33 29.24
CA TYR A 699 12.57 -3.14 29.09
C TYR A 699 14.05 -3.47 29.18
N GLU A 700 14.45 -4.34 30.12
CA GLU A 700 15.83 -4.82 30.24
C GLU A 700 16.28 -5.56 28.97
N LYS A 701 15.46 -6.50 28.47
CA LYS A 701 15.74 -7.21 27.21
C LYS A 701 15.85 -6.27 26.01
N ALA A 702 14.91 -5.33 25.88
CA ALA A 702 14.92 -4.33 24.82
C ALA A 702 16.17 -3.42 24.90
N SER A 703 16.51 -2.98 26.11
CA SER A 703 17.70 -2.19 26.41
C SER A 703 18.98 -2.94 26.05
N ASP A 704 19.09 -4.23 26.38
CA ASP A 704 20.21 -5.09 25.99
C ASP A 704 20.27 -5.34 24.47
N GLY A 705 19.10 -5.40 23.83
CA GLY A 705 18.95 -5.43 22.37
C GLY A 705 19.26 -4.12 21.65
N GLY A 706 19.73 -3.08 22.36
CA GLY A 706 20.12 -1.80 21.76
C GLY A 706 19.00 -0.74 21.69
N ASN A 707 17.82 -1.00 22.25
CA ASN A 707 16.72 -0.04 22.19
C ASN A 707 16.93 1.11 23.21
N ALA A 708 17.24 2.30 22.68
CA ALA A 708 17.54 3.48 23.48
C ALA A 708 16.32 4.00 24.28
N GLN A 709 15.11 3.91 23.70
CA GLN A 709 13.87 4.31 24.37
C GLN A 709 13.57 3.40 25.56
N ALA A 710 13.81 2.09 25.43
CA ALA A 710 13.66 1.13 26.51
C ALA A 710 14.65 1.40 27.65
N SER A 711 15.91 1.70 27.33
CA SER A 711 16.89 2.12 28.35
C SER A 711 16.44 3.36 29.10
N PHE A 712 15.84 4.32 28.40
CA PHE A 712 15.28 5.52 29.03
C PHE A 712 14.05 5.20 29.89
N ASN A 713 13.12 4.39 29.39
CA ASN A 713 11.92 3.99 30.14
C ASN A 713 12.30 3.19 31.38
N LEU A 714 13.26 2.27 31.28
CA LEU A 714 13.81 1.53 32.41
C LEU A 714 14.37 2.48 33.49
N GLY A 715 15.06 3.55 33.08
CA GLY A 715 15.53 4.58 34.00
C GLY A 715 14.39 5.27 34.73
N GLN A 716 13.29 5.59 34.04
CA GLN A 716 12.10 6.19 34.66
C GLN A 716 11.43 5.21 35.64
N THR A 717 11.26 3.94 35.26
CA THR A 717 10.66 2.91 36.10
C THR A 717 11.47 2.70 37.40
N TYR A 718 12.81 2.80 37.35
CA TYR A 718 13.67 2.68 38.53
C TYR A 718 13.56 3.83 39.54
N ILE A 719 12.91 4.95 39.21
CA ILE A 719 12.72 6.09 40.13
C ILE A 719 11.25 6.41 40.38
N ASP A 720 10.36 5.54 39.92
CA ASP A 720 8.93 5.63 40.22
C ASP A 720 8.67 5.12 41.64
N GLU A 721 8.37 6.06 42.53
CA GLU A 721 8.11 5.79 43.95
C GLU A 721 6.84 4.96 44.17
N SER A 722 5.88 4.99 43.22
CA SER A 722 4.64 4.21 43.31
C SER A 722 4.89 2.70 43.23
N LEU A 723 6.06 2.30 42.72
CA LEU A 723 6.41 0.90 42.50
C LEU A 723 7.12 0.25 43.69
N GLY A 724 7.57 1.03 44.69
CA GLY A 724 8.37 0.52 45.81
C GLY A 724 9.72 -0.10 45.42
N LEU A 725 10.18 0.13 44.17
CA LEU A 725 11.38 -0.46 43.56
C LEU A 725 12.45 0.59 43.22
N VAL A 726 12.44 1.72 43.95
CA VAL A 726 13.34 2.85 43.68
C VAL A 726 14.81 2.44 43.80
N ASP A 727 15.55 2.56 42.70
CA ASP A 727 16.99 2.35 42.59
C ASP A 727 17.60 3.48 41.72
N GLU A 728 17.92 4.60 42.38
CA GLU A 728 18.48 5.79 41.75
C GLU A 728 19.80 5.50 41.00
N LYS A 729 20.57 4.50 41.44
CA LYS A 729 21.84 4.12 40.78
C LYS A 729 21.58 3.40 39.46
N LYS A 730 20.66 2.42 39.45
CA LYS A 730 20.27 1.73 38.21
C LYS A 730 19.57 2.67 37.24
N SER A 731 18.79 3.63 37.74
CA SER A 731 18.21 4.69 36.93
C SER A 731 19.28 5.49 36.18
N PHE A 732 20.27 6.01 36.91
CA PHE A 732 21.36 6.77 36.32
C PHE A 732 22.13 5.97 35.26
N GLU A 733 22.46 4.70 35.55
CA GLU A 733 23.14 3.82 34.59
C GLU A 733 22.26 3.51 33.35
N SER A 734 20.94 3.40 33.53
CA SER A 734 19.99 3.18 32.42
C SER A 734 19.90 4.40 31.50
N TYR A 735 19.85 5.61 32.05
CA TYR A 735 19.92 6.84 31.24
C TYR A 735 21.26 6.99 30.52
N LYS A 736 22.37 6.69 31.19
CA LYS A 736 23.70 6.67 30.57
C LYS A 736 23.78 5.66 29.42
N LYS A 737 23.12 4.51 29.56
CA LYS A 737 22.98 3.51 28.48
C LYS A 737 22.11 4.04 27.33
N ALA A 738 20.98 4.68 27.63
CA ALA A 738 20.10 5.32 26.64
C ALA A 738 20.86 6.37 25.81
N GLN A 739 21.65 7.23 26.47
CA GLN A 739 22.51 8.22 25.80
C GLN A 739 23.50 7.54 24.83
N LYS A 740 24.21 6.49 25.29
CA LYS A 740 25.15 5.73 24.43
C LYS A 740 24.47 5.05 23.24
N GLN A 741 23.19 4.69 23.38
CA GLN A 741 22.39 4.10 22.31
C GLN A 741 21.74 5.15 21.39
N GLY A 742 22.05 6.43 21.58
CA GLY A 742 21.63 7.53 20.70
C GLY A 742 20.38 8.28 21.17
N PHE A 743 19.89 8.07 22.40
CA PHE A 743 18.80 8.89 22.97
C PHE A 743 19.38 10.03 23.80
N ASN A 744 19.85 11.10 23.16
CA ASN A 744 20.74 12.06 23.81
C ASN A 744 20.01 13.09 24.67
N ALA A 745 19.13 13.91 24.10
CA ALA A 745 18.64 15.11 24.79
C ALA A 745 17.94 14.82 26.13
N ARG A 746 16.95 13.91 26.15
CA ARG A 746 16.21 13.59 27.38
C ARG A 746 17.00 12.74 28.37
N ALA A 747 17.87 11.83 27.90
CA ALA A 747 18.72 11.08 28.81
C ALA A 747 19.73 11.98 29.53
N ILE A 748 20.31 12.97 28.83
CA ILE A 748 21.21 13.96 29.45
C ILE A 748 20.46 14.77 30.49
N LEU A 749 19.25 15.25 30.18
CA LEU A 749 18.42 15.96 31.15
C LEU A 749 18.12 15.10 32.39
N ALA A 750 17.84 13.81 32.19
CA ALA A 750 17.59 12.87 33.28
C ALA A 750 18.82 12.63 34.16
N MET A 751 19.99 12.46 33.54
CA MET A 751 21.26 12.38 34.26
C MET A 751 21.58 13.68 34.99
N GLY A 752 21.25 14.83 34.38
CA GLY A 752 21.35 16.15 35.00
C GLY A 752 20.56 16.23 36.31
N GLU A 753 19.32 15.74 36.33
CA GLU A 753 18.53 15.64 37.58
C GLU A 753 19.27 14.85 38.68
N HIS A 754 19.84 13.70 38.34
CA HIS A 754 20.61 12.88 39.28
C HIS A 754 21.82 13.64 39.84
N TYR A 755 22.59 14.33 38.99
CA TYR A 755 23.72 15.16 39.39
C TYR A 755 23.30 16.33 40.29
N CYS A 756 22.18 17.01 39.98
CA CYS A 756 21.68 18.12 40.78
C CYS A 756 21.22 17.66 42.18
N ARG A 757 20.52 16.52 42.24
CA ARG A 757 19.98 15.98 43.50
C ARG A 757 21.06 15.26 44.32
N GLY A 758 22.10 14.73 43.68
CA GLY A 758 23.12 13.88 44.32
C GLY A 758 22.57 12.51 44.71
N VAL A 759 21.72 11.92 43.87
CA VAL A 759 21.09 10.61 44.09
C VAL A 759 21.48 9.64 42.97
N GLY A 760 21.89 8.42 43.33
CA GLY A 760 22.41 7.43 42.38
C GLY A 760 23.84 7.71 41.86
N VAL A 761 24.27 8.97 41.92
CA VAL A 761 25.60 9.48 41.60
C VAL A 761 25.98 10.58 42.60
N GLU A 762 27.27 10.86 42.76
CA GLU A 762 27.73 11.99 43.57
C GLU A 762 27.19 13.31 43.01
N ARG A 763 26.87 14.25 43.90
CA ARG A 763 26.36 15.57 43.51
C ARG A 763 27.44 16.32 42.74
N ASP A 764 27.10 16.76 41.53
CA ASP A 764 27.98 17.53 40.66
C ASP A 764 27.19 18.69 40.04
N LEU A 765 27.46 19.90 40.51
CA LEU A 765 26.71 21.07 40.08
C LEU A 765 27.11 21.55 38.67
N GLU A 766 28.33 21.24 38.22
CA GLU A 766 28.81 21.60 36.88
C GLU A 766 28.14 20.70 35.83
N GLU A 767 28.14 19.40 36.05
CA GLU A 767 27.43 18.42 35.20
C GLU A 767 25.91 18.64 35.23
N CYS A 768 25.35 18.95 36.40
CA CYS A 768 23.96 19.38 36.56
C CYS A 768 23.65 20.56 35.63
N LEU A 769 24.36 21.69 35.75
CA LEU A 769 24.09 22.89 34.96
C LEU A 769 24.29 22.65 33.45
N SER A 770 25.35 21.94 33.06
CA SER A 770 25.65 21.67 31.65
C SER A 770 24.59 20.79 30.98
N SER A 771 23.98 19.86 31.73
CA SER A 771 22.93 18.96 31.23
C SER A 771 21.66 19.71 30.82
N PHE A 772 21.40 20.90 31.38
CA PHE A 772 20.25 21.75 31.04
C PHE A 772 20.59 22.84 30.00
N ASP A 773 21.79 22.85 29.41
CA ASP A 773 22.13 23.74 28.28
C ASP A 773 21.51 23.22 26.97
N LEU A 774 20.28 23.64 26.72
CA LEU A 774 19.53 23.26 25.52
C LEU A 774 20.17 23.76 24.21
N ASP A 775 20.92 24.86 24.23
CA ASP A 775 21.60 25.38 23.04
C ASP A 775 22.82 24.52 22.70
N ALA A 776 23.54 24.02 23.70
CA ALA A 776 24.58 23.01 23.52
C ALA A 776 24.01 21.67 23.04
N LEU A 777 22.88 21.22 23.58
CA LEU A 777 22.20 19.98 23.14
C LEU A 777 21.73 20.09 21.68
N LYS A 778 21.15 21.23 21.26
CA LYS A 778 20.77 21.46 19.86
C LYS A 778 21.94 21.42 18.89
N LYS A 779 23.12 21.91 19.29
CA LYS A 779 24.32 21.89 18.43
C LYS A 779 24.89 20.48 18.24
N LYS A 780 24.63 19.58 19.18
CA LYS A 780 25.02 18.16 19.14
C LYS A 780 23.93 17.25 18.56
N ASP A 781 22.78 17.81 18.18
CA ASP A 781 21.66 17.07 17.58
C ASP A 781 21.92 16.84 16.09
N ASP A 782 22.65 15.76 15.78
CA ASP A 782 22.91 15.32 14.41
C ASP A 782 21.61 14.99 13.63
N ASN A 783 20.47 14.83 14.32
CA ASN A 783 19.16 14.43 13.78
C ASN A 783 18.10 15.55 13.74
N LYS A 784 18.46 16.81 14.03
CA LYS A 784 17.62 18.04 13.94
C LYS A 784 16.21 17.98 14.60
N ASN A 785 15.86 16.94 15.36
CA ASN A 785 14.51 16.66 15.86
C ASN A 785 14.46 16.23 17.34
N GLU A 786 15.61 16.04 18.02
CA GLU A 786 15.64 15.59 19.42
C GLU A 786 15.26 16.69 20.41
N VAL A 787 15.63 17.94 20.13
CA VAL A 787 15.22 19.08 20.96
C VAL A 787 13.91 19.66 20.43
N ASN A 788 12.80 19.11 20.90
CA ASN A 788 11.44 19.50 20.51
C ASN A 788 10.61 19.97 21.72
N LYS A 789 9.32 20.28 21.51
CA LYS A 789 8.41 20.76 22.56
C LYS A 789 8.37 19.83 23.79
N ALA A 790 8.46 18.52 23.59
CA ALA A 790 8.44 17.58 24.71
C ALA A 790 9.76 17.58 25.50
N THR A 791 10.89 17.92 24.88
CA THR A 791 12.17 18.15 25.59
C THR A 791 12.09 19.37 26.51
N TYR A 792 11.44 20.45 26.08
CA TYR A 792 11.18 21.60 26.94
C TYR A 792 10.26 21.27 28.12
N ALA A 793 9.23 20.46 27.88
CA ALA A 793 8.36 19.98 28.96
C ALA A 793 9.12 19.08 29.96
N ASP A 794 10.04 18.25 29.48
CA ASP A 794 10.91 17.41 30.32
C ASP A 794 11.86 18.25 31.18
N VAL A 795 12.39 19.36 30.66
CA VAL A 795 13.17 20.33 31.46
C VAL A 795 12.34 20.86 32.62
N ASP A 796 11.14 21.36 32.35
CA ASP A 796 10.28 21.93 33.40
C ASP A 796 9.90 20.87 34.45
N TYR A 797 9.56 19.65 34.01
CA TYR A 797 9.30 18.52 34.89
C TYR A 797 10.49 18.19 35.81
N ARG A 798 11.70 18.08 35.24
CA ARG A 798 12.91 17.74 36.01
C ARG A 798 13.35 18.85 36.93
N LEU A 799 13.30 20.11 36.49
CA LEU A 799 13.58 21.25 37.37
C LEU A 799 12.62 21.25 38.56
N SER A 800 11.33 20.98 38.35
CA SER A 800 10.40 20.83 39.48
C SER A 800 10.80 19.74 40.46
N ARG A 801 11.23 18.58 39.97
CA ARG A 801 11.73 17.50 40.85
C ARG A 801 13.01 17.91 41.59
N ILE A 802 13.94 18.59 40.93
CA ILE A 802 15.18 19.08 41.55
C ILE A 802 14.86 20.03 42.71
N PHE A 803 14.01 21.03 42.50
CA PHE A 803 13.69 22.02 43.53
C PHE A 803 12.77 21.48 44.63
N ILE A 804 11.90 20.51 44.33
CA ILE A 804 11.03 19.89 45.33
C ILE A 804 11.75 18.79 46.12
N MET A 805 12.64 18.00 45.51
CA MET A 805 13.20 16.79 46.13
C MET A 805 14.70 16.88 46.43
N GLY A 806 15.43 17.82 45.82
CA GLY A 806 16.90 17.83 45.81
C GLY A 806 17.60 18.25 47.08
N LYS A 807 16.89 18.73 48.11
CA LYS A 807 17.47 19.23 49.38
C LYS A 807 18.68 20.14 49.11
N LEU A 808 18.42 21.22 48.39
CA LEU A 808 19.44 22.16 47.92
C LEU A 808 19.79 23.18 49.02
N SER A 809 21.06 23.54 49.11
CA SER A 809 21.52 24.69 49.88
C SER A 809 21.16 26.00 49.17
N VAL A 810 21.16 27.11 49.92
CA VAL A 810 20.91 28.45 49.35
C VAL A 810 21.89 28.79 48.22
N GLU A 811 23.15 28.37 48.34
CA GLU A 811 24.16 28.60 47.30
C GLU A 811 23.87 27.79 46.03
N GLU A 812 23.45 26.54 46.15
CA GLU A 812 23.04 25.69 45.02
C GLU A 812 21.78 26.25 44.34
N ILE A 813 20.81 26.72 45.13
CA ILE A 813 19.59 27.36 44.63
C ILE A 813 19.94 28.60 43.81
N GLU A 814 20.79 29.50 44.30
CA GLU A 814 21.17 30.70 43.55
C GLU A 814 21.91 30.38 42.24
N LYS A 815 22.68 29.28 42.20
CA LYS A 815 23.34 28.80 40.96
C LYS A 815 22.37 28.16 39.98
N LEU A 816 21.31 27.49 40.45
CA LEU A 816 20.29 26.84 39.60
C LEU A 816 19.17 27.80 39.16
N LYS A 817 18.94 28.87 39.92
CA LYS A 817 17.93 29.91 39.65
C LYS A 817 17.91 30.43 38.20
N PRO A 818 19.05 30.61 37.50
CA PRO A 818 19.05 31.01 36.09
C PRO A 818 18.39 30.00 35.15
N LEU A 819 18.49 28.69 35.43
CA LEU A 819 17.84 27.64 34.60
C LEU A 819 16.32 27.78 34.61
N VAL A 820 15.77 28.23 35.74
CA VAL A 820 14.32 28.35 35.94
C VAL A 820 13.79 29.71 35.49
N ALA A 821 14.59 30.78 35.69
CA ALA A 821 14.26 32.16 35.32
C ALA A 821 14.39 32.46 33.81
N GLY A 822 15.14 31.64 33.04
CA GLY A 822 15.29 31.79 31.60
C GLY A 822 15.90 33.13 31.16
N LYS A 823 15.50 33.62 29.97
CA LYS A 823 15.98 34.87 29.33
C LYS A 823 15.58 36.17 30.06
N TYR A 824 14.82 36.10 31.15
CA TYR A 824 14.02 37.24 31.62
C TYR A 824 14.73 38.24 32.52
N GLN A 825 15.96 37.98 33.01
CA GLN A 825 16.78 38.91 33.81
C GLN A 825 16.03 39.66 34.96
N LYS A 826 14.90 39.13 35.44
CA LYS A 826 14.03 39.79 36.43
C LYS A 826 14.20 39.14 37.81
N PRO A 827 14.08 39.93 38.89
CA PRO A 827 14.10 39.41 40.25
C PRO A 827 12.89 38.48 40.52
N VAL A 828 13.15 37.38 41.23
CA VAL A 828 12.14 36.42 41.70
C VAL A 828 11.57 36.92 43.02
N TYR A 829 10.25 37.07 43.13
CA TYR A 829 9.57 37.59 44.33
C TYR A 829 8.76 36.50 45.06
N GLU A 830 8.60 36.68 46.38
CA GLU A 830 7.73 35.87 47.26
C GLU A 830 6.27 36.36 47.20
N PHE A 831 5.30 35.44 47.12
CA PHE A 831 3.88 35.77 47.03
C PHE A 831 3.01 35.02 48.05
N SER A 832 1.76 35.47 48.18
CA SER A 832 0.72 34.80 48.99
C SER A 832 -0.44 34.33 48.10
N ILE A 833 -0.88 33.08 48.28
CA ILE A 833 -1.95 32.44 47.49
C ILE A 833 -3.32 32.83 48.06
N LYS A 834 -4.20 33.39 47.22
CA LYS A 834 -5.64 33.51 47.52
C LYS A 834 -6.41 32.53 46.65
N GLU A 835 -6.90 31.46 47.26
CA GLU A 835 -7.54 30.35 46.55
C GLU A 835 -8.82 30.78 45.82
N LYS A 836 -9.02 30.27 44.61
CA LYS A 836 -10.33 30.14 44.00
C LYS A 836 -10.45 28.73 43.41
N TYR A 837 -11.44 28.00 43.91
CA TYR A 837 -11.58 26.56 43.81
C TYR A 837 -12.45 26.18 42.60
N TYR A 838 -12.14 25.10 41.86
CA TYR A 838 -13.00 24.57 40.80
C TYR A 838 -12.91 23.03 40.68
N GLY A 839 -14.03 22.33 40.70
CA GLY A 839 -14.17 20.97 40.15
C GLY A 839 -14.89 21.06 38.80
N SER A 840 -14.47 20.31 37.78
CA SER A 840 -15.06 20.40 36.43
C SER A 840 -15.34 19.00 35.85
N TYR A 841 -16.57 18.82 35.34
CA TYR A 841 -17.04 17.68 34.56
C TYR A 841 -16.81 17.95 33.06
N VAL A 842 -16.43 16.94 32.27
CA VAL A 842 -16.43 17.05 30.80
C VAL A 842 -17.26 15.90 30.25
N LYS A 843 -18.33 16.23 29.53
CA LYS A 843 -18.91 15.36 28.51
C LYS A 843 -18.54 15.98 27.17
N ASP A 844 -17.99 15.15 26.30
CA ASP A 844 -17.22 15.48 25.11
C ASP A 844 -17.69 16.67 24.23
N VAL A 845 -16.68 17.41 23.71
CA VAL A 845 -16.64 18.36 22.57
C VAL A 845 -17.33 19.73 22.70
N GLU A 846 -16.65 20.69 23.35
CA GLU A 846 -16.18 21.97 22.76
C GLU A 846 -15.33 22.74 23.79
N LEU A 847 -14.19 23.27 23.35
CA LEU A 847 -13.13 23.81 24.20
C LEU A 847 -13.58 25.06 25.01
N ASN A 848 -13.41 24.99 26.33
CA ASN A 848 -13.26 26.10 27.29
C ASN A 848 -14.51 26.69 28.00
N GLN A 849 -15.55 25.92 28.30
CA GLN A 849 -16.52 26.33 29.33
C GLN A 849 -16.37 25.50 30.61
N TYR A 850 -15.96 26.16 31.70
CA TYR A 850 -15.86 25.59 33.05
C TYR A 850 -17.17 25.92 33.80
N GLU A 851 -17.99 24.93 34.15
CA GLU A 851 -19.10 25.12 35.08
C GLU A 851 -18.62 25.03 36.54
N GLN A 852 -19.01 26.00 37.37
CA GLN A 852 -18.67 26.02 38.80
C GLN A 852 -19.53 25.02 39.58
N GLY A 853 -19.01 23.81 39.86
CA GLY A 853 -19.63 22.85 40.77
C GLY A 853 -19.52 23.25 42.26
N LYS A 854 -20.52 22.90 43.07
CA LYS A 854 -20.48 23.09 44.55
C LYS A 854 -19.40 22.18 45.17
N MET A 855 -18.52 22.80 45.97
CA MET A 855 -17.28 22.21 46.51
C MET A 855 -17.51 21.35 47.75
N THR A 856 -16.87 20.17 47.77
CA THR A 856 -16.66 19.34 48.96
C THR A 856 -15.23 18.79 48.95
N ASP A 857 -14.61 18.61 50.13
CA ASP A 857 -13.32 17.89 50.28
C ASP A 857 -13.41 16.41 49.85
N LYS A 858 -14.64 15.95 49.59
CA LYS A 858 -15.00 14.65 49.04
C LYS A 858 -15.35 14.81 47.57
N ILE A 859 -14.70 14.05 46.69
CA ILE A 859 -14.89 14.09 45.25
C ILE A 859 -15.44 12.77 44.76
N PRO A 860 -16.54 12.75 43.98
CA PRO A 860 -17.07 11.51 43.43
C PRO A 860 -16.04 10.88 42.48
N LEU A 861 -15.73 9.59 42.72
CA LEU A 861 -14.88 8.78 41.85
C LEU A 861 -15.60 8.53 40.53
N VAL A 862 -15.25 9.30 39.51
CA VAL A 862 -15.74 9.14 38.14
C VAL A 862 -14.53 9.21 37.24
N ILE A 863 -14.25 8.12 36.53
CA ILE A 863 -13.10 8.00 35.64
C ILE A 863 -13.15 9.12 34.59
N GLU A 864 -11.98 9.66 34.23
CA GLU A 864 -11.76 10.80 33.35
C GLU A 864 -12.14 12.19 33.89
N ASN A 865 -12.81 12.28 35.06
CA ASN A 865 -13.04 13.59 35.68
C ASN A 865 -11.72 14.27 36.05
N LYS A 866 -11.69 15.60 35.94
CA LYS A 866 -10.49 16.39 36.21
C LYS A 866 -10.65 17.30 37.41
N LEU A 867 -9.71 17.22 38.33
CA LEU A 867 -9.55 18.14 39.46
C LEU A 867 -8.65 19.26 39.02
N GLY A 868 -8.93 20.49 39.44
CA GLY A 868 -8.12 21.65 39.06
C GLY A 868 -7.81 22.55 40.24
N ILE A 869 -6.58 23.03 40.32
CA ILE A 869 -6.21 24.19 41.15
C ILE A 869 -5.96 25.37 40.22
N GLU A 870 -6.67 26.47 40.47
CA GLU A 870 -6.51 27.72 39.72
C GLU A 870 -5.99 28.83 40.65
N TYR A 871 -4.96 29.54 40.19
CA TYR A 871 -4.39 30.68 40.91
C TYR A 871 -4.68 31.98 40.19
N LYS A 872 -5.01 33.02 40.96
CA LYS A 872 -5.21 34.39 40.45
C LYS A 872 -4.38 35.40 41.24
N LEU A 873 -3.48 36.09 40.54
CA LEU A 873 -2.73 37.23 41.07
C LEU A 873 -3.66 38.45 41.22
N ARG A 874 -3.55 39.19 42.34
CA ARG A 874 -4.13 40.53 42.48
C ARG A 874 -3.00 41.55 42.45
N GLU A 875 -3.05 42.48 41.51
CA GLU A 875 -2.22 43.69 41.55
C GLU A 875 -2.52 44.45 42.86
N LYS A 876 -1.47 44.80 43.58
CA LYS A 876 -1.53 45.78 44.67
C LYS A 876 -0.56 46.90 44.33
N ASP A 877 -1.10 48.09 44.11
CA ASP A 877 -0.40 49.38 44.16
C ASP A 877 0.84 49.57 43.25
N ASN A 878 0.71 49.42 41.92
CA ASN A 878 1.73 49.87 40.95
C ASN A 878 3.18 49.33 41.16
N ILE A 879 3.31 48.17 41.81
CA ILE A 879 4.59 47.47 41.95
C ILE A 879 4.77 46.57 40.72
N ASP A 880 5.92 46.66 40.04
CA ASP A 880 6.35 45.67 39.05
C ASP A 880 6.57 44.33 39.76
N LEU A 881 5.53 43.48 39.74
CA LEU A 881 5.60 42.11 40.23
C LEU A 881 6.48 41.34 39.24
N GLY A 882 7.77 41.19 39.55
CA GLY A 882 8.71 40.42 38.72
C GLY A 882 8.28 38.97 38.47
N LEU A 883 9.18 38.14 37.95
CA LEU A 883 8.85 36.75 37.62
C LEU A 883 8.51 35.97 38.90
N ASN A 884 7.23 35.62 39.10
CA ASN A 884 6.80 34.78 40.21
C ASN A 884 6.95 33.31 39.80
N LEU A 885 7.70 32.54 40.60
CA LEU A 885 8.06 31.17 40.27
C LEU A 885 7.77 30.24 41.44
N PHE A 886 7.01 29.19 41.18
CA PHE A 886 6.68 28.19 42.18
C PHE A 886 6.59 26.81 41.53
N PHE A 887 6.91 25.82 42.33
CA PHE A 887 6.90 24.42 41.95
C PHE A 887 5.73 23.77 42.63
N ALA A 888 4.98 22.95 41.90
CA ALA A 888 3.87 22.22 42.47
C ALA A 888 4.00 20.74 42.18
N ARG A 889 3.44 19.92 43.07
CA ARG A 889 3.26 18.49 42.82
C ARG A 889 1.87 18.05 43.21
N TRP A 890 1.36 17.05 42.49
CA TRP A 890 0.31 16.19 43.01
C TRP A 890 0.91 14.91 43.58
N THR A 891 0.28 14.44 44.65
CA THR A 891 0.61 13.19 45.31
C THR A 891 -0.67 12.42 45.59
N LYS A 892 -0.66 11.10 45.50
CA LYS A 892 -1.79 10.24 45.81
C LYS A 892 -1.44 9.33 46.98
N LYS A 893 -2.37 9.18 47.91
CA LYS A 893 -2.30 8.18 48.97
C LYS A 893 -3.47 7.25 48.81
N GLU A 894 -3.18 5.96 48.64
CA GLU A 894 -4.21 4.94 48.56
C GLU A 894 -4.83 4.70 49.93
N LYS A 895 -6.13 4.37 49.97
CA LYS A 895 -6.94 4.21 51.19
C LYS A 895 -6.28 3.41 52.34
N ASN A 896 -5.41 2.44 52.01
CA ASN A 896 -4.76 1.54 52.97
C ASN A 896 -3.24 1.74 53.08
N THR A 897 -2.71 2.88 52.62
CA THR A 897 -1.29 3.21 52.68
C THR A 897 -1.06 4.41 53.59
N GLU A 898 0.07 4.45 54.29
CA GLU A 898 0.43 5.60 55.15
C GLU A 898 1.12 6.72 54.37
N SER A 899 1.58 6.45 53.15
CA SER A 899 2.44 7.34 52.36
C SER A 899 1.73 7.90 51.14
N PHE A 900 2.05 9.15 50.81
CA PHE A 900 1.65 9.82 49.57
C PHE A 900 2.72 9.59 48.51
N PHE A 901 2.35 9.03 47.37
CA PHE A 901 3.21 8.81 46.22
C PHE A 901 3.10 10.00 45.27
N PRO A 902 4.22 10.60 44.84
CA PRO A 902 4.21 11.65 43.84
C PRO A 902 3.76 11.13 42.48
N ASP A 903 3.03 11.97 41.75
CA ASP A 903 2.44 11.62 40.45
C ASP A 903 2.91 12.61 39.37
N THR A 904 2.64 13.89 39.56
CA THR A 904 2.95 14.92 38.56
C THR A 904 3.58 16.17 39.17
N TYR A 905 4.62 16.68 38.52
CA TYR A 905 5.37 17.86 38.93
C TYR A 905 5.17 19.00 37.91
N TYR A 906 5.02 20.22 38.41
CA TYR A 906 4.77 21.41 37.60
C TYR A 906 5.72 22.52 37.98
N LEU A 907 6.17 23.25 36.97
CA LEU A 907 6.87 24.50 37.11
C LEU A 907 5.99 25.59 36.51
N LEU A 908 5.58 26.54 37.35
CA LEU A 908 4.62 27.57 36.98
C LEU A 908 5.36 28.92 36.87
N LYS A 909 5.39 29.48 35.65
CA LYS A 909 6.10 30.73 35.27
C LYS A 909 5.13 31.69 34.55
N ASP A 910 4.77 32.83 35.13
CA ASP A 910 4.17 33.96 34.39
C ASP A 910 4.17 35.28 35.21
N GLU A 911 4.13 36.41 34.52
CA GLU A 911 3.88 37.74 35.09
C GLU A 911 2.38 38.07 35.18
N ARG A 912 1.49 37.53 34.31
CA ARG A 912 0.08 38.00 34.20
C ARG A 912 -0.99 36.99 33.73
N THR A 913 -0.96 35.72 34.15
CA THR A 913 -2.03 34.76 33.78
C THR A 913 -2.61 33.94 34.93
N LEU A 914 -3.74 33.29 34.63
CA LEU A 914 -4.47 32.34 35.46
C LEU A 914 -3.75 30.98 35.40
N TRP A 915 -3.06 30.58 36.46
CA TRP A 915 -2.34 29.29 36.47
C TRP A 915 -3.31 28.14 36.76
N LYS A 916 -3.20 27.02 36.03
CA LYS A 916 -4.03 25.83 36.22
C LYS A 916 -3.18 24.57 36.30
N SER A 917 -3.30 23.80 37.37
CA SER A 917 -2.81 22.42 37.45
C SER A 917 -3.99 21.47 37.55
N LYS A 918 -3.93 20.30 36.91
CA LYS A 918 -5.05 19.35 36.86
C LYS A 918 -4.63 17.91 37.21
N TRP A 919 -5.41 17.25 38.05
CA TRP A 919 -5.38 15.80 38.23
C TRP A 919 -6.49 15.16 37.40
N THR A 920 -6.24 14.02 36.74
CA THR A 920 -7.31 13.26 36.06
C THR A 920 -7.57 11.97 36.84
N ILE A 921 -8.82 11.74 37.23
CA ILE A 921 -9.20 10.50 37.89
C ILE A 921 -9.06 9.35 36.89
N SER A 922 -8.24 8.37 37.24
CA SER A 922 -7.91 7.22 36.41
C SER A 922 -8.61 5.93 36.87
N GLU A 923 -8.47 4.86 36.11
CA GLU A 923 -8.96 3.52 36.53
C GLU A 923 -8.22 2.97 37.75
N ASP A 924 -7.01 3.48 38.04
CA ASP A 924 -6.21 3.11 39.22
C ASP A 924 -6.70 3.81 40.51
N ASP A 925 -7.64 4.74 40.42
CA ASP A 925 -8.18 5.51 41.56
C ASP A 925 -9.38 4.80 42.21
N HIS A 926 -9.36 4.74 43.55
CA HIS A 926 -10.36 4.01 44.33
C HIS A 926 -11.09 4.91 45.33
N VAL A 927 -12.29 4.48 45.74
CA VAL A 927 -13.06 5.13 46.80
C VAL A 927 -12.29 5.05 48.12
N GLY A 928 -11.89 6.21 48.63
CA GLY A 928 -11.10 6.39 49.85
C GLY A 928 -9.68 6.87 49.59
N ASP A 929 -9.24 6.96 48.34
CA ASP A 929 -7.93 7.53 48.01
C ASP A 929 -7.89 9.03 48.30
N GLU A 930 -6.74 9.52 48.76
CA GLU A 930 -6.47 10.92 49.05
C GLU A 930 -5.53 11.49 47.98
N ILE A 931 -6.03 12.42 47.16
CA ILE A 931 -5.24 13.17 46.19
C ILE A 931 -4.83 14.49 46.84
N ARG A 932 -3.54 14.77 46.93
CA ARG A 932 -3.02 15.98 47.57
C ARG A 932 -2.18 16.79 46.61
N TYR A 933 -2.47 18.08 46.57
CA TYR A 933 -1.72 19.09 45.86
C TYR A 933 -0.88 19.91 46.82
N GLU A 934 0.39 20.12 46.48
CA GLU A 934 1.33 20.94 47.25
C GLU A 934 2.04 21.91 46.31
N ALA A 935 2.24 23.15 46.75
CA ALA A 935 2.99 24.17 46.04
C ALA A 935 4.06 24.80 46.94
N TYR A 936 5.25 24.98 46.37
CA TYR A 936 6.46 25.41 47.05
C TYR A 936 7.11 26.59 46.32
N ASP A 937 7.79 27.45 47.06
CA ASP A 937 8.71 28.43 46.46
C ASP A 937 10.04 27.79 46.02
N ILE A 938 10.97 28.60 45.51
CA ILE A 938 12.29 28.16 45.07
C ILE A 938 13.22 27.70 46.21
N TYR A 939 12.89 28.03 47.46
CA TYR A 939 13.63 27.62 48.65
C TYR A 939 12.98 26.43 49.37
N HIS A 940 12.02 25.78 48.72
CA HIS A 940 11.27 24.65 49.25
C HIS A 940 10.37 24.99 50.46
N HIS A 941 9.97 26.26 50.63
CA HIS A 941 8.93 26.60 51.59
C HIS A 941 7.56 26.23 51.04
N LEU A 942 6.77 25.49 51.82
CA LEU A 942 5.40 25.13 51.46
C LEU A 942 4.52 26.39 51.47
N LEU A 943 4.05 26.80 50.30
CA LEU A 943 3.18 27.96 50.11
C LEU A 943 1.70 27.59 50.23
N TYR A 944 1.35 26.38 49.79
CA TYR A 944 -0.02 25.91 49.72
C TYR A 944 -0.10 24.40 49.70
N GLN A 945 -1.10 23.85 50.38
CA GLN A 945 -1.40 22.43 50.39
C GLN A 945 -2.91 22.21 50.43
N ARG A 946 -3.39 21.23 49.67
CA ARG A 946 -4.79 20.81 49.73
C ARG A 946 -4.96 19.33 49.41
N THR A 947 -5.83 18.66 50.16
CA THR A 947 -6.15 17.23 49.98
C THR A 947 -7.61 17.06 49.56
N PHE A 948 -7.86 16.13 48.66
CA PHE A 948 -9.15 15.71 48.13
C PHE A 948 -9.33 14.23 48.39
N THR A 949 -10.44 13.81 49.00
CA THR A 949 -10.75 12.39 49.22
C THR A 949 -11.72 11.90 48.16
N LEU A 950 -11.39 10.81 47.46
CA LEU A 950 -12.30 10.18 46.52
C LEU A 950 -13.41 9.43 47.27
N VAL A 951 -14.65 9.65 46.90
CA VAL A 951 -15.84 9.03 47.50
C VAL A 951 -16.73 8.43 46.43
N GLU A 952 -17.70 7.61 46.82
CA GLU A 952 -18.70 7.10 45.87
C GLU A 952 -19.42 8.25 45.14
N PRO A 953 -19.74 8.08 43.84
CA PRO A 953 -20.58 9.02 43.12
C PRO A 953 -21.90 9.27 43.87
N LEU A 954 -22.30 10.54 44.02
CA LEU A 954 -23.62 10.86 44.55
C LEU A 954 -24.67 10.29 43.59
N VAL A 955 -25.32 9.19 43.98
CA VAL A 955 -26.52 8.71 43.31
C VAL A 955 -27.62 9.72 43.63
N ASN A 956 -27.88 10.65 42.71
CA ASN A 956 -29.11 11.43 42.77
C ASN A 956 -30.23 10.51 42.24
N PRO A 957 -31.31 10.25 43.01
CA PRO A 957 -32.43 9.41 42.55
C PRO A 957 -33.17 10.01 41.36
#